data_AF-A0A1B6DVD1-F1
#
_entry.id   AF-A0A1B6DVD1-F1
#
_cell.length_a   1.000
_cell.length_b   1.000
_cell.length_c   1.000
_cell.angle_alpha   90.00
_cell.angle_beta   90.00
_cell.angle_gamma   90.00
#
_symmetry.space_group_name_H-M   'P 1'
#
loop_
_entity.id
_entity.type
_entity.pdbx_description
1 polymer ?
#
loop_
_entity_poly.entity_id
_entity_poly.type
_entity_poly.pdbx_seq_one_letter_code
_entity_poly.pdbx_strand_id
1 'polypeptide(L)'
;MLKVVGASWTQTRASWIMLAAVILLGTFTIFFVESPREGKDGNYAATVSWIEDSQSFYIDFWGQGNDPKEVKKGIARAYYRPDMSVTGWAVMEIETQPDYPDWVQAYAAGSLEGSLSWQLIYWHWQNTIEKTCEDREEFCENVRLLLSENSLNIRNKSRVLSAVDPYWHQVNLFYHQLDGLIHGWRYAVKRSLQDYEIDESDFLWMNVASDIKDLELKFNATVDVDPKRPSLAMALLKIVPEDPSQFLLAHASSALYSAMLRVQKRYRFSFHNTAERNSPLVPGQVLAFTSYPGSIHSQDDFYQISGSTNLTITGTVIKNVNNSLWDETKITKEVLMGPRVLAANRLSQNGYEWFNYMNKSNSGTGNKQWMVIQPSNKTVSLWVVEQLPGITYGEDQTDELKNAGYWASFGNPYYQVILTRSGNQNSSQSQNDAITNPVAKVLEQGQVNVTDIDSLVSLMRSPDLALVGRSDLSLEDISNYTHFWEVKYNQSRNLRSANSMTDDTQNALEEIKKEPETPYPHYQSFREIFHVIVQLKKLNNIKINSLNSMQNSGRLHHTSHGIPRSIETTIDDDKKKVLSLREFSGVIDLKVCGRDEFRAAAGPPFSISHGSVIVKPFQWSKSPIKDLPHIGQSDVWEYSPVKTEWVWL
;
A
#
# COMPACT_ATOMS: atom_id res chain seq x y z
N MET A 1 -55.73 26.23 61.32
CA MET A 1 -54.94 27.39 60.84
C MET A 1 -53.49 26.96 60.73
N LEU A 2 -52.99 26.70 59.51
CA LEU A 2 -51.57 26.46 59.27
C LEU A 2 -50.89 27.83 59.04
N LYS A 3 -49.99 28.22 59.94
CA LYS A 3 -49.12 29.39 59.80
C LYS A 3 -48.04 29.05 58.77
N VAL A 4 -48.17 29.60 57.57
CA VAL A 4 -47.09 29.60 56.58
C VAL A 4 -46.01 30.55 57.10
N VAL A 5 -44.84 30.01 57.41
CA VAL A 5 -43.68 30.79 57.82
C VAL A 5 -43.13 31.45 56.56
N GLY A 6 -43.46 32.74 56.36
CA GLY A 6 -42.91 33.53 55.27
C GLY A 6 -41.40 33.70 55.47
N ALA A 7 -40.61 33.29 54.48
CA ALA A 7 -39.19 33.62 54.42
C ALA A 7 -39.03 35.15 54.59
N SER A 8 -38.03 35.59 55.37
CA SER A 8 -37.86 37.02 55.62
C SER A 8 -37.61 37.73 54.29
N TRP A 9 -38.23 38.90 54.12
CA TRP A 9 -38.09 39.69 52.90
C TRP A 9 -36.62 39.97 52.53
N THR A 10 -35.76 40.06 53.54
CA THR A 10 -34.30 40.17 53.40
C THR A 10 -33.65 38.93 52.77
N GLN A 11 -34.08 37.72 53.12
CA GLN A 11 -33.60 36.47 52.51
C GLN A 11 -34.04 36.38 51.05
N THR A 12 -35.29 36.72 50.74
CA THR A 12 -35.79 36.73 49.36
C THR A 12 -35.00 37.71 48.49
N ARG A 13 -34.68 38.89 49.01
CA ARG A 13 -33.85 39.90 48.30
C ARG A 13 -32.43 39.41 48.06
N ALA A 14 -31.81 38.79 49.06
CA ALA A 14 -30.47 38.23 48.94
C ALA A 14 -30.42 37.11 47.88
N SER A 15 -31.44 36.24 47.85
CA SER A 15 -31.56 35.18 46.83
C SER A 15 -31.70 35.75 45.42
N TRP A 16 -32.51 36.81 45.23
CA TRP A 16 -32.64 37.46 43.92
C TRP A 16 -31.35 38.14 43.46
N ILE A 17 -30.61 38.77 44.37
CA ILE A 17 -29.31 39.39 44.04
C ILE A 17 -28.29 38.31 43.67
N MET A 18 -28.23 37.19 44.39
CA MET A 18 -27.36 36.07 44.01
C MET A 18 -27.75 35.49 42.66
N LEU A 19 -29.03 35.30 42.39
CA LEU A 19 -29.50 34.77 41.11
C LEU A 19 -29.12 35.72 39.96
N ALA A 20 -29.34 37.03 40.14
CA ALA A 20 -28.96 38.04 39.16
C ALA A 20 -27.44 38.09 38.94
N ALA A 21 -26.64 37.94 40.00
CA ALA A 21 -25.18 37.89 39.91
C ALA A 21 -24.69 36.64 39.15
N VAL A 22 -25.30 35.47 39.40
CA VAL A 22 -24.98 34.23 38.67
C VAL A 22 -25.38 34.33 37.20
N ILE A 23 -26.55 34.92 36.90
CA ILE A 23 -26.98 35.17 35.52
C ILE A 23 -26.03 36.15 34.83
N LEU A 24 -25.66 37.25 35.49
CA LEU A 24 -24.70 38.22 34.95
C LEU A 24 -23.33 37.59 34.69
N LEU A 25 -22.81 36.82 35.63
CA LEU A 25 -21.57 36.05 35.45
C LEU A 25 -21.68 35.09 34.28
N GLY A 26 -22.78 34.32 34.18
CA GLY A 26 -23.03 33.39 33.08
C GLY A 26 -23.14 34.10 31.72
N THR A 27 -23.82 35.24 31.64
CA THR A 27 -23.87 36.04 30.41
C THR A 27 -22.49 36.64 30.08
N PHE A 28 -21.75 37.09 31.08
CA PHE A 28 -20.41 37.64 30.87
C PHE A 28 -19.45 36.56 30.34
N THR A 29 -19.48 35.34 30.87
CA THR A 29 -18.69 34.23 30.29
C THR A 29 -19.12 33.90 28.88
N ILE A 30 -20.43 33.89 28.57
CA ILE A 30 -20.90 33.59 27.21
C ILE A 30 -20.45 34.65 26.19
N PHE A 31 -20.47 35.93 26.55
CA PHE A 31 -20.19 37.03 25.62
C PHE A 31 -18.71 37.47 25.59
N PHE A 32 -17.97 37.31 26.69
CA PHE A 32 -16.61 37.86 26.82
C PHE A 32 -15.56 36.79 27.09
N VAL A 33 -15.96 35.57 27.42
CA VAL A 33 -15.08 34.39 27.45
C VAL A 33 -15.42 33.53 26.24
N GLU A 34 -15.29 34.11 25.04
CA GLU A 34 -14.93 33.31 23.87
C GLU A 34 -13.51 32.79 24.13
N SER A 35 -13.40 31.66 24.82
CA SER A 35 -12.21 30.83 24.67
C SER A 35 -12.04 30.64 23.16
N PRO A 36 -10.88 30.97 22.57
CA PRO A 36 -10.64 30.67 21.17
C PRO A 36 -11.01 29.20 21.03
N ARG A 37 -12.01 28.90 20.19
CA ARG A 37 -12.16 27.53 19.73
C ARG A 37 -10.92 27.33 18.90
N GLU A 38 -9.87 26.77 19.51
CA GLU A 38 -8.72 26.27 18.77
C GLU A 38 -9.31 25.48 17.60
N GLY A 39 -8.93 25.89 16.39
CA GLY A 39 -9.46 25.33 15.18
C GLY A 39 -9.35 23.82 15.29
N LYS A 40 -10.49 23.14 15.15
CA LYS A 40 -10.56 21.69 15.04
C LYS A 40 -9.70 21.27 13.84
N ASP A 41 -8.46 20.90 14.11
CA ASP A 41 -7.43 20.60 13.11
C ASP A 41 -7.66 19.26 12.40
N GLY A 42 -8.62 18.46 12.89
CA GLY A 42 -8.95 17.15 12.36
C GLY A 42 -7.98 16.04 12.78
N ASN A 43 -7.00 16.35 13.63
CA ASN A 43 -6.01 15.39 14.13
C ASN A 43 -6.49 14.78 15.44
N TYR A 44 -6.14 13.52 15.70
CA TYR A 44 -6.61 12.82 16.89
C TYR A 44 -5.43 12.22 17.66
N ALA A 45 -5.50 12.30 18.98
CA ALA A 45 -4.57 11.63 19.87
C ALA A 45 -5.30 10.70 20.83
N ALA A 46 -4.68 9.57 21.14
CA ALA A 46 -5.15 8.64 22.16
C ALA A 46 -3.97 8.01 22.92
N THR A 47 -4.24 7.58 24.15
CA THR A 47 -3.27 6.94 25.03
C THR A 47 -3.88 5.71 25.66
N VAL A 48 -3.06 4.68 25.90
CA VAL A 48 -3.50 3.46 26.57
C VAL A 48 -2.83 3.30 27.92
N SER A 49 -3.64 2.98 28.93
CA SER A 49 -3.22 2.58 30.26
C SER A 49 -3.61 1.12 30.54
N TRP A 50 -2.91 0.48 31.48
CA TRP A 50 -3.10 -0.93 31.85
C TRP A 50 -3.08 -1.09 33.36
N ILE A 51 -4.02 -1.89 33.84
CA ILE A 51 -4.10 -2.25 35.25
C ILE A 51 -3.64 -3.70 35.38
N GLU A 52 -2.42 -3.89 35.89
CA GLU A 52 -1.74 -5.19 35.99
C GLU A 52 -2.59 -6.26 36.69
N ASP A 53 -3.19 -5.93 37.84
CA ASP A 53 -3.99 -6.86 38.65
C ASP A 53 -5.19 -7.46 37.90
N SER A 54 -5.80 -6.68 37.00
CA SER A 54 -6.99 -7.06 36.25
C SER A 54 -6.71 -7.40 34.78
N GLN A 55 -5.45 -7.25 34.36
CA GLN A 55 -4.99 -7.28 32.97
C GLN A 55 -5.87 -6.46 32.00
N SER A 56 -6.49 -5.39 32.49
CA SER A 56 -7.45 -4.58 31.71
C SER A 56 -6.78 -3.37 31.07
N PHE A 57 -7.18 -3.07 29.84
CA PHE A 57 -6.69 -1.93 29.06
C PHE A 57 -7.75 -0.83 28.98
N TYR A 58 -7.33 0.42 29.12
CA TYR A 58 -8.20 1.59 29.00
C TYR A 58 -7.64 2.57 27.97
N ILE A 59 -8.50 3.02 27.05
CA ILE A 59 -8.15 3.96 25.99
C ILE A 59 -8.69 5.34 26.35
N ASP A 60 -7.79 6.30 26.53
CA ASP A 60 -8.11 7.71 26.77
C ASP A 60 -7.98 8.50 25.46
N PHE A 61 -9.09 9.06 24.98
CA PHE A 61 -9.12 9.89 23.76
C PHE A 61 -8.96 11.36 24.13
N TRP A 62 -7.97 12.02 23.55
CA TRP A 62 -7.67 13.43 23.81
C TRP A 62 -8.44 14.38 22.89
N GLY A 63 -9.12 13.88 21.86
CA GLY A 63 -9.85 14.71 20.89
C GLY A 63 -8.93 15.37 19.86
N GLN A 64 -9.31 16.57 19.40
CA GLN A 64 -8.62 17.33 18.34
C GLN A 64 -7.89 18.55 18.89
N GLY A 65 -6.94 19.10 18.12
CA GLY A 65 -6.19 20.31 18.46
C GLY A 65 -5.19 20.13 19.60
N ASN A 66 -4.77 18.89 19.88
CA ASN A 66 -3.81 18.62 20.94
C ASN A 66 -2.39 18.90 20.47
N ASP A 67 -1.56 19.56 21.30
CA ASP A 67 -0.11 19.53 21.09
C ASP A 67 0.40 18.09 21.26
N PRO A 68 0.95 17.44 20.22
CA PRO A 68 1.43 16.07 20.30
C PRO A 68 2.48 15.86 21.40
N LYS A 69 3.21 16.90 21.81
CA LYS A 69 4.22 16.82 22.86
C LYS A 69 3.60 16.67 24.26
N GLU A 70 2.42 17.23 24.47
CA GLU A 70 1.69 17.21 25.74
C GLU A 70 0.85 15.94 25.93
N VAL A 71 0.67 15.15 24.87
CA VAL A 71 -0.02 13.85 24.94
C VAL A 71 0.79 12.90 25.83
N LYS A 72 0.21 12.50 26.97
CA LYS A 72 0.83 11.58 27.92
C LYS A 72 1.25 10.28 27.24
N LYS A 73 2.36 9.68 27.66
CA LYS A 73 2.85 8.46 27.00
C LYS A 73 2.05 7.19 27.35
N GLY A 74 1.53 7.08 28.57
CA GLY A 74 0.91 5.83 29.05
C GLY A 74 1.86 4.63 28.85
N ILE A 75 1.30 3.48 28.49
CA ILE A 75 2.06 2.37 27.88
C ILE A 75 2.42 2.70 26.45
N ALA A 76 1.43 3.25 25.74
CA ALA A 76 1.52 3.64 24.36
C ALA A 76 0.66 4.88 24.13
N ARG A 77 1.09 5.71 23.20
CA ARG A 77 0.34 6.85 22.68
C ARG A 77 0.34 6.83 21.17
N ALA A 78 -0.72 7.36 20.59
CA ALA A 78 -0.88 7.43 19.15
C ALA A 78 -1.37 8.81 18.69
N TYR A 79 -0.92 9.20 17.52
CA TYR A 79 -1.32 10.41 16.81
C TYR A 79 -1.77 10.05 15.41
N TYR A 80 -3.02 10.38 15.10
CA TYR A 80 -3.70 10.00 13.86
C TYR A 80 -4.16 11.23 13.09
N ARG A 81 -3.82 11.29 11.81
CA ARG A 81 -4.22 12.35 10.88
C ARG A 81 -4.96 11.76 9.68
N PRO A 82 -6.26 11.99 9.53
CA PRO A 82 -7.06 11.46 8.42
C PRO A 82 -6.92 12.30 7.13
N ASP A 83 -5.69 12.64 6.72
CA ASP A 83 -5.38 13.59 5.63
C ASP A 83 -5.56 13.02 4.20
N MET A 84 -6.36 11.95 4.05
CA MET A 84 -6.59 11.24 2.80
C MET A 84 -7.13 12.13 1.68
N SER A 85 -7.98 13.10 2.00
CA SER A 85 -8.59 13.99 1.00
C SER A 85 -7.63 15.08 0.49
N VAL A 86 -6.54 15.33 1.21
CA VAL A 86 -5.57 16.39 0.89
C VAL A 86 -4.33 15.81 0.24
N THR A 87 -3.83 14.69 0.75
CA THR A 87 -2.55 14.10 0.31
C THR A 87 -2.70 12.71 -0.29
N GLY A 88 -3.89 12.12 -0.21
CA GLY A 88 -4.12 10.72 -0.54
C GLY A 88 -3.60 9.74 0.53
N TRP A 89 -3.09 10.24 1.67
CA TRP A 89 -2.60 9.43 2.78
C TRP A 89 -3.23 9.86 4.11
N ALA A 90 -3.68 8.89 4.91
CA ALA A 90 -3.77 9.06 6.34
C ALA A 90 -2.40 8.85 6.97
N VAL A 91 -2.18 9.36 8.18
CA VAL A 91 -0.94 9.16 8.93
C VAL A 91 -1.24 8.60 10.32
N MET A 92 -0.49 7.57 10.72
CA MET A 92 -0.58 6.95 12.05
C MET A 92 0.81 6.88 12.68
N GLU A 93 0.98 7.51 13.83
CA GLU A 93 2.20 7.44 14.63
C GLU A 93 1.90 6.78 15.96
N ILE A 94 2.71 5.80 16.37
CA ILE A 94 2.54 5.10 17.65
C ILE A 94 3.90 4.98 18.33
N GLU A 95 3.97 5.39 19.59
CA GLU A 95 5.14 5.23 20.46
C GLU A 95 4.75 4.37 21.66
N THR A 96 5.53 3.32 21.96
CA THR A 96 5.39 2.51 23.17
C THR A 96 6.52 2.79 24.17
N GLN A 97 6.35 2.33 25.41
CA GLN A 97 7.29 2.57 26.50
C GLN A 97 7.96 1.27 26.98
N PRO A 98 9.28 1.31 27.26
CA PRO A 98 10.08 0.12 27.60
C PRO A 98 9.74 -0.49 28.97
N ASP A 99 9.08 0.27 29.86
CA ASP A 99 8.80 -0.15 31.23
C ASP A 99 7.73 -1.25 31.35
N TYR A 100 7.08 -1.59 30.24
CA TYR A 100 6.01 -2.58 30.18
C TYR A 100 6.43 -3.83 29.41
N PRO A 101 5.90 -5.02 29.74
CA PRO A 101 6.15 -6.22 28.95
C PRO A 101 5.76 -6.03 27.48
N ASP A 102 6.55 -6.58 26.56
CA ASP A 102 6.39 -6.35 25.13
C ASP A 102 5.01 -6.74 24.59
N TRP A 103 4.40 -7.80 25.13
CA TRP A 103 3.05 -8.21 24.73
C TRP A 103 1.99 -7.17 25.10
N VAL A 104 2.16 -6.48 26.24
CA VAL A 104 1.29 -5.37 26.69
C VAL A 104 1.49 -4.17 25.77
N GLN A 105 2.74 -3.84 25.45
CA GLN A 105 3.08 -2.78 24.51
C GLN A 105 2.46 -3.05 23.11
N ALA A 106 2.62 -4.27 22.58
CA ALA A 106 2.08 -4.68 21.29
C ALA A 106 0.54 -4.60 21.26
N TYR A 107 -0.13 -5.14 22.27
CA TYR A 107 -1.59 -5.08 22.38
C TYR A 107 -2.09 -3.64 22.49
N ALA A 108 -1.44 -2.80 23.31
CA ALA A 108 -1.78 -1.38 23.44
C ALA A 108 -1.61 -0.61 22.12
N ALA A 109 -0.52 -0.85 21.39
CA ALA A 109 -0.28 -0.25 20.08
C ALA A 109 -1.37 -0.64 19.07
N GLY A 110 -1.74 -1.92 19.03
CA GLY A 110 -2.87 -2.39 18.24
C GLY A 110 -4.17 -1.69 18.61
N SER A 111 -4.51 -1.62 19.90
CA SER A 111 -5.75 -0.99 20.38
C SER A 111 -5.84 0.49 20.01
N LEU A 112 -4.72 1.21 20.02
CA LEU A 112 -4.67 2.59 19.56
C LEU A 112 -4.95 2.71 18.06
N GLU A 113 -4.29 1.90 17.24
CA GLU A 113 -4.52 1.94 15.80
C GLU A 113 -5.96 1.60 15.45
N GLY A 114 -6.47 0.51 16.01
CA GLY A 114 -7.81 0.00 15.74
C GLY A 114 -8.88 1.00 16.16
N SER A 115 -8.67 1.66 17.30
CA SER A 115 -9.65 2.61 17.83
C SER A 115 -9.63 3.98 17.14
N LEU A 116 -8.46 4.50 16.77
CA LEU A 116 -8.36 5.81 16.10
C LEU A 116 -8.75 5.73 14.62
N SER A 117 -8.50 4.61 13.96
CA SER A 117 -8.74 4.43 12.53
C SER A 117 -9.93 3.52 12.19
N TRP A 118 -10.82 3.25 13.16
CA TRP A 118 -11.88 2.25 13.06
C TRP A 118 -12.76 2.39 11.80
N GLN A 119 -13.10 3.64 11.44
CA GLN A 119 -13.93 3.93 10.28
C GLN A 119 -13.19 3.63 8.96
N LEU A 120 -11.91 3.99 8.89
CA LEU A 120 -11.07 3.75 7.73
C LEU A 120 -10.80 2.23 7.54
N ILE A 121 -10.67 1.49 8.64
CA ILE A 121 -10.59 0.02 8.65
C ILE A 121 -11.86 -0.58 8.05
N TYR A 122 -13.04 -0.13 8.51
CA TYR A 122 -14.31 -0.64 8.01
C TYR A 122 -14.47 -0.37 6.51
N TRP A 123 -14.24 0.86 6.05
CA TRP A 123 -14.30 1.18 4.61
C TRP A 123 -13.29 0.39 3.78
N HIS A 124 -12.08 0.14 4.30
CA HIS A 124 -11.10 -0.68 3.60
C HIS A 124 -11.56 -2.12 3.46
N TRP A 125 -12.10 -2.71 4.53
CA TRP A 125 -12.70 -4.04 4.50
C TRP A 125 -13.85 -4.14 3.49
N GLN A 126 -14.76 -3.15 3.47
CA GLN A 126 -15.87 -3.11 2.49
C GLN A 126 -15.37 -3.06 1.04
N ASN A 127 -14.38 -2.21 0.78
CA ASN A 127 -13.82 -2.02 -0.55
C ASN A 127 -13.01 -3.22 -1.05
N THR A 128 -12.54 -4.07 -0.14
CA THR A 128 -11.64 -5.19 -0.47
C THR A 128 -12.31 -6.52 -0.20
N ILE A 129 -12.35 -6.96 1.06
CA ILE A 129 -12.75 -8.32 1.41
C ILE A 129 -14.25 -8.55 1.22
N GLU A 130 -15.11 -7.66 1.75
CA GLU A 130 -16.57 -7.82 1.68
C GLU A 130 -17.01 -8.01 0.22
N LYS A 131 -16.61 -7.08 -0.65
CA LYS A 131 -16.96 -7.13 -2.06
C LYS A 131 -16.30 -8.28 -2.81
N THR A 132 -15.04 -8.59 -2.53
CA THR A 132 -14.34 -9.71 -3.19
C THR A 132 -14.98 -11.05 -2.87
N CYS A 133 -15.61 -11.19 -1.70
CA CYS A 133 -16.28 -12.41 -1.30
C CYS A 133 -17.73 -12.55 -1.79
N GLU A 134 -18.32 -11.49 -2.36
CA GLU A 134 -19.57 -11.62 -3.11
C GLU A 134 -19.37 -12.56 -4.30
N ASP A 135 -20.23 -13.57 -4.45
CA ASP A 135 -20.17 -14.60 -5.50
C ASP A 135 -18.91 -15.50 -5.43
N ARG A 136 -18.11 -15.43 -4.34
CA ARG A 136 -16.91 -16.24 -4.09
C ARG A 136 -16.89 -16.84 -2.68
N GLU A 137 -18.06 -17.10 -2.12
CA GLU A 137 -18.24 -17.48 -0.71
C GLU A 137 -17.45 -18.75 -0.36
N GLU A 138 -17.50 -19.78 -1.21
CA GLU A 138 -16.77 -21.03 -0.97
C GLU A 138 -15.25 -20.81 -0.88
N PHE A 139 -14.69 -19.98 -1.78
CA PHE A 139 -13.28 -19.63 -1.75
C PHE A 139 -12.93 -18.86 -0.47
N CYS A 140 -13.73 -17.84 -0.14
CA CYS A 140 -13.49 -17.02 1.03
C CYS A 140 -13.59 -17.82 2.34
N GLU A 141 -14.59 -18.69 2.50
CA GLU A 141 -14.71 -19.54 3.68
C GLU A 141 -13.53 -20.52 3.81
N ASN A 142 -13.08 -21.11 2.71
CA ASN A 142 -11.89 -21.97 2.70
C ASN A 142 -10.62 -21.21 3.13
N VAL A 143 -10.45 -19.97 2.65
CA VAL A 143 -9.34 -19.10 3.06
C VAL A 143 -9.45 -18.74 4.54
N ARG A 144 -10.63 -18.32 5.03
CA ARG A 144 -10.85 -17.97 6.44
C ARG A 144 -10.51 -19.12 7.38
N LEU A 145 -10.94 -20.34 7.03
CA LEU A 145 -10.59 -21.56 7.78
C LEU A 145 -9.08 -21.80 7.78
N LEU A 146 -8.44 -21.69 6.62
CA LEU A 146 -6.99 -21.87 6.47
C LEU A 146 -6.18 -20.86 7.29
N LEU A 147 -6.58 -19.58 7.26
CA LEU A 147 -5.94 -18.52 8.04
C LEU A 147 -6.14 -18.73 9.54
N SER A 148 -7.33 -19.15 9.95
CA SER A 148 -7.64 -19.46 11.34
C SER A 148 -6.78 -20.61 11.86
N GLU A 149 -6.69 -21.71 11.10
CA GLU A 149 -5.83 -22.85 11.43
C GLU A 149 -4.35 -22.46 11.50
N ASN A 150 -3.85 -21.73 10.49
CA ASN A 150 -2.47 -21.22 10.52
C ASN A 150 -2.22 -20.38 11.76
N SER A 151 -3.07 -19.37 12.00
CA SER A 151 -2.88 -18.43 13.12
C SER A 151 -2.83 -19.15 14.46
N LEU A 152 -3.68 -20.17 14.67
CA LEU A 152 -3.71 -20.96 15.89
C LEU A 152 -2.43 -21.78 16.07
N ASN A 153 -1.96 -22.45 15.02
CA ASN A 153 -0.73 -23.24 15.05
C ASN A 153 0.49 -22.36 15.32
N ILE A 154 0.59 -21.22 14.63
CA ILE A 154 1.71 -20.29 14.74
C ILE A 154 1.72 -19.60 16.12
N ARG A 155 0.56 -19.15 16.63
CA ARG A 155 0.44 -18.57 18.00
C ARG A 155 0.87 -19.55 19.08
N ASN A 156 0.46 -20.82 18.96
CA ASN A 156 0.86 -21.85 19.93
C ASN A 156 2.38 -22.07 19.94
N LYS A 157 2.99 -22.15 18.76
CA LYS A 157 4.43 -22.32 18.60
C LYS A 157 5.20 -21.08 19.08
N SER A 158 4.76 -19.89 18.69
CA SER A 158 5.41 -18.62 19.04
C SER A 158 5.41 -18.39 20.53
N ARG A 159 4.28 -18.65 21.21
CA ARG A 159 4.15 -18.49 22.66
C ARG A 159 5.14 -19.35 23.44
N VAL A 160 5.35 -20.61 23.03
CA VAL A 160 6.28 -21.54 23.69
C VAL A 160 7.74 -21.13 23.49
N LEU A 161 8.08 -20.63 22.30
CA LEU A 161 9.46 -20.29 21.94
C LEU A 161 9.83 -18.83 22.24
N SER A 162 8.86 -18.00 22.62
CA SER A 162 9.01 -16.56 22.83
C SER A 162 10.08 -16.16 23.85
N ALA A 163 10.39 -17.01 24.84
CA ALA A 163 11.43 -16.71 25.83
C ALA A 163 12.85 -16.96 25.30
N VAL A 164 13.01 -17.88 24.34
CA VAL A 164 14.33 -18.43 23.96
C VAL A 164 14.74 -18.13 22.52
N ASP A 165 13.78 -17.94 21.60
CA ASP A 165 14.07 -17.63 20.19
C ASP A 165 13.55 -16.23 19.83
N PRO A 166 14.44 -15.29 19.47
CA PRO A 166 14.04 -13.93 19.13
C PRO A 166 13.04 -13.83 17.98
N TYR A 167 13.17 -14.70 16.98
CA TYR A 167 12.26 -14.71 15.85
C TYR A 167 10.83 -15.06 16.29
N TRP A 168 10.68 -16.10 17.11
CA TRP A 168 9.37 -16.52 17.59
C TRP A 168 8.76 -15.54 18.59
N HIS A 169 9.58 -14.81 19.34
CA HIS A 169 9.10 -13.71 20.15
C HIS A 169 8.45 -12.62 19.29
N GLN A 170 9.13 -12.16 18.24
CA GLN A 170 8.60 -11.13 17.34
C GLN A 170 7.35 -11.59 16.59
N VAL A 171 7.30 -12.86 16.16
CA VAL A 171 6.07 -13.46 15.60
C VAL A 171 4.94 -13.47 16.64
N ASN A 172 5.23 -13.74 17.90
CA ASN A 172 4.22 -13.68 18.97
C ASN A 172 3.68 -12.25 19.17
N LEU A 173 4.55 -11.24 19.15
CA LEU A 173 4.18 -9.84 19.30
C LEU A 173 3.29 -9.32 18.15
N PHE A 174 3.51 -9.80 16.92
CA PHE A 174 2.62 -9.51 15.78
C PHE A 174 1.17 -9.85 16.11
N TYR A 175 0.94 -11.06 16.63
CA TYR A 175 -0.40 -11.54 16.94
C TYR A 175 -1.03 -10.84 18.14
N HIS A 176 -0.24 -10.46 19.16
CA HIS A 176 -0.73 -9.59 20.24
C HIS A 176 -1.13 -8.20 19.74
N GLN A 177 -0.36 -7.63 18.80
CA GLN A 177 -0.72 -6.35 18.17
C GLN A 177 -2.00 -6.47 17.34
N LEU A 178 -2.20 -7.58 16.64
CA LEU A 178 -3.43 -7.84 15.89
C LEU A 178 -4.64 -8.00 16.83
N ASP A 179 -4.50 -8.71 17.95
CA ASP A 179 -5.57 -8.83 18.95
C ASP A 179 -5.92 -7.46 19.54
N GLY A 180 -4.90 -6.65 19.78
CA GLY A 180 -5.04 -5.26 20.18
C GLY A 180 -5.85 -4.45 19.17
N LEU A 181 -5.53 -4.58 17.87
CA LEU A 181 -6.23 -3.90 16.77
C LEU A 181 -7.72 -4.23 16.76
N ILE A 182 -8.07 -5.52 16.85
CA ILE A 182 -9.45 -6.00 16.88
C ILE A 182 -10.18 -5.41 18.09
N HIS A 183 -9.55 -5.45 19.27
CA HIS A 183 -10.12 -4.89 20.49
C HIS A 183 -10.38 -3.38 20.37
N GLY A 184 -9.38 -2.63 19.91
CA GLY A 184 -9.49 -1.18 19.72
C GLY A 184 -10.59 -0.81 18.73
N TRP A 185 -10.68 -1.55 17.62
CA TRP A 185 -11.72 -1.35 16.61
C TRP A 185 -13.12 -1.57 17.19
N ARG A 186 -13.36 -2.71 17.84
CA ARG A 186 -14.66 -3.04 18.46
C ARG A 186 -15.04 -2.00 19.53
N TYR A 187 -14.06 -1.58 20.33
CA TYR A 187 -14.26 -0.54 21.35
C TYR A 187 -14.74 0.77 20.71
N ALA A 188 -14.08 1.22 19.64
CA ALA A 188 -14.41 2.48 18.98
C ALA A 188 -15.73 2.44 18.21
N VAL A 189 -16.08 1.32 17.57
CA VAL A 189 -17.39 1.10 16.93
C VAL A 189 -18.52 1.25 17.95
N LYS A 190 -18.42 0.53 19.07
CA LYS A 190 -19.40 0.60 20.16
C LYS A 190 -19.49 2.01 20.76
N ARG A 191 -18.34 2.66 20.99
CA ARG A 191 -18.29 4.05 21.48
C ARG A 191 -18.94 5.03 20.50
N SER A 192 -18.83 4.78 19.20
CA SER A 192 -19.42 5.59 18.12
C SER A 192 -20.89 5.25 17.84
N LEU A 193 -21.50 4.37 18.65
CA LEU A 193 -22.89 3.94 18.53
C LEU A 193 -23.22 3.37 17.15
N GLN A 194 -22.25 2.70 16.52
CA GLN A 194 -22.45 1.95 15.28
C GLN A 194 -22.59 0.45 15.59
N ASP A 195 -23.22 -0.28 14.69
CA ASP A 195 -23.48 -1.73 14.76
C ASP A 195 -22.69 -2.51 13.70
N TYR A 196 -21.57 -1.95 13.23
CA TYR A 196 -20.71 -2.61 12.26
C TYR A 196 -20.01 -3.83 12.85
N GLU A 197 -19.93 -4.89 12.05
CA GLU A 197 -19.25 -6.13 12.40
C GLU A 197 -18.25 -6.51 11.30
N ILE A 198 -17.08 -6.98 11.73
CA ILE A 198 -16.06 -7.59 10.88
C ILE A 198 -15.64 -8.88 11.58
N ASP A 199 -15.60 -9.99 10.83
CA ASP A 199 -15.14 -11.27 11.37
C ASP A 199 -13.65 -11.22 11.74
N GLU A 200 -13.24 -11.91 12.81
CA GLU A 200 -11.83 -11.93 13.24
C GLU A 200 -10.89 -12.47 12.17
N SER A 201 -11.35 -13.45 11.37
CA SER A 201 -10.58 -14.00 10.25
C SER A 201 -10.35 -12.98 9.13
N ASP A 202 -11.21 -11.97 9.00
CA ASP A 202 -11.03 -10.90 8.01
C ASP A 202 -9.97 -9.89 8.47
N PHE A 203 -9.73 -9.73 9.77
CA PHE A 203 -8.55 -9.00 10.27
C PHE A 203 -7.25 -9.74 9.95
N LEU A 204 -7.24 -11.07 10.00
CA LEU A 204 -6.12 -11.87 9.51
C LEU A 204 -5.95 -11.69 8.00
N TRP A 205 -7.04 -11.73 7.24
CA TRP A 205 -7.04 -11.51 5.79
C TRP A 205 -6.43 -10.15 5.41
N MET A 206 -6.84 -9.07 6.08
CA MET A 206 -6.25 -7.73 5.93
C MET A 206 -4.74 -7.68 6.25
N ASN A 207 -4.16 -8.71 6.84
CA ASN A 207 -2.74 -8.79 7.17
C ASN A 207 -1.99 -9.86 6.38
N VAL A 208 -2.63 -10.47 5.38
CA VAL A 208 -2.03 -11.50 4.53
C VAL A 208 -2.35 -11.30 3.04
N ALA A 209 -2.75 -10.10 2.62
CA ALA A 209 -3.22 -9.85 1.25
C ALA A 209 -2.21 -10.26 0.16
N SER A 210 -0.90 -10.15 0.42
CA SER A 210 0.14 -10.67 -0.48
C SER A 210 0.10 -12.20 -0.58
N ASP A 211 -0.13 -12.90 0.53
CA ASP A 211 -0.27 -14.35 0.55
C ASP A 211 -1.57 -14.80 -0.15
N ILE A 212 -2.67 -14.04 0.00
CA ILE A 212 -3.96 -14.35 -0.65
C ILE A 212 -3.83 -14.43 -2.17
N LYS A 213 -3.07 -13.54 -2.81
CA LYS A 213 -2.84 -13.60 -4.26
C LYS A 213 -2.20 -14.92 -4.71
N ASP A 214 -1.28 -15.46 -3.90
CA ASP A 214 -0.66 -16.77 -4.15
C ASP A 214 -1.64 -17.92 -3.85
N LEU A 215 -2.52 -17.77 -2.85
CA LEU A 215 -3.57 -18.74 -2.55
C LEU A 215 -4.62 -18.83 -3.66
N GLU A 216 -4.99 -17.70 -4.27
CA GLU A 216 -5.90 -17.70 -5.43
C GLU A 216 -5.34 -18.53 -6.57
N LEU A 217 -4.04 -18.35 -6.87
CA LEU A 217 -3.31 -19.16 -7.87
C LEU A 217 -3.28 -20.64 -7.48
N LYS A 218 -3.01 -20.96 -6.21
CA LYS A 218 -2.97 -22.33 -5.69
C LYS A 218 -4.32 -23.04 -5.82
N PHE A 219 -5.41 -22.38 -5.42
CA PHE A 219 -6.75 -22.97 -5.43
C PHE A 219 -7.42 -22.92 -6.80
N ASN A 220 -6.74 -22.39 -7.82
CA ASN A 220 -7.32 -22.11 -9.14
C ASN A 220 -8.66 -21.36 -9.00
N ALA A 221 -8.76 -20.52 -7.96
CA ALA A 221 -9.91 -19.68 -7.68
C ALA A 221 -9.83 -18.35 -8.46
N THR A 222 -8.90 -18.29 -9.40
CA THR A 222 -8.60 -17.13 -10.22
C THR A 222 -9.67 -16.94 -11.27
N VAL A 223 -10.37 -15.81 -11.19
CA VAL A 223 -11.18 -15.33 -12.31
C VAL A 223 -10.28 -14.70 -13.38
N ASP A 224 -9.10 -14.16 -13.01
CA ASP A 224 -8.29 -13.34 -13.94
C ASP A 224 -6.76 -13.21 -13.67
N VAL A 225 -6.17 -13.92 -12.68
CA VAL A 225 -4.70 -13.87 -12.47
C VAL A 225 -4.00 -14.69 -13.54
N ASP A 226 -3.56 -14.03 -14.61
CA ASP A 226 -2.68 -14.62 -15.62
C ASP A 226 -1.24 -14.61 -15.09
N PRO A 227 -0.67 -15.76 -14.65
CA PRO A 227 0.68 -15.82 -14.12
C PRO A 227 1.73 -15.40 -15.17
N LYS A 228 1.35 -15.28 -16.45
CA LYS A 228 2.21 -14.80 -17.53
C LYS A 228 2.24 -13.28 -17.63
N ARG A 229 1.29 -12.55 -17.03
CA ARG A 229 1.33 -11.08 -17.01
C ARG A 229 2.54 -10.59 -16.20
N PRO A 230 3.26 -9.57 -16.69
CA PRO A 230 4.34 -8.97 -15.92
C PRO A 230 3.76 -8.30 -14.67
N SER A 231 4.50 -8.38 -13.56
CA SER A 231 4.17 -7.62 -12.35
C SER A 231 4.21 -6.13 -12.68
N LEU A 232 3.25 -5.38 -12.13
CA LEU A 232 3.23 -3.91 -12.23
C LEU A 232 4.00 -3.27 -11.07
N ALA A 233 4.31 -4.02 -10.01
CA ALA A 233 5.17 -3.55 -8.94
C ALA A 233 6.60 -3.41 -9.45
N MET A 234 7.26 -2.33 -9.07
CA MET A 234 8.61 -2.02 -9.54
C MET A 234 9.40 -1.19 -8.52
N ALA A 235 10.72 -1.34 -8.55
CA ALA A 235 11.66 -0.54 -7.77
C ALA A 235 12.90 -0.18 -8.59
N LEU A 236 13.48 0.99 -8.31
CA LEU A 236 14.75 1.44 -8.88
C LEU A 236 15.60 2.00 -7.75
N LEU A 237 16.71 1.33 -7.45
CA LEU A 237 17.77 1.82 -6.58
C LEU A 237 18.88 2.39 -7.45
N LYS A 238 19.30 3.63 -7.22
CA LYS A 238 20.36 4.32 -7.95
C LYS A 238 21.40 4.83 -6.96
N ILE A 239 22.67 4.55 -7.19
CA ILE A 239 23.77 5.24 -6.49
C ILE A 239 23.93 6.62 -7.11
N VAL A 240 23.99 7.66 -6.27
CA VAL A 240 24.24 9.03 -6.74
C VAL A 240 25.66 9.11 -7.29
N PRO A 241 25.88 9.48 -8.57
CA PRO A 241 27.20 9.43 -9.20
C PRO A 241 28.29 10.25 -8.47
N GLU A 242 27.90 11.39 -7.89
CA GLU A 242 28.82 12.30 -7.20
C GLU A 242 29.15 11.87 -5.76
N ASP A 243 28.28 11.08 -5.12
CA ASP A 243 28.46 10.59 -3.76
C ASP A 243 28.01 9.12 -3.63
N PRO A 244 28.95 8.16 -3.68
CA PRO A 244 28.61 6.74 -3.60
C PRO A 244 28.11 6.28 -2.22
N SER A 245 28.10 7.17 -1.21
CA SER A 245 27.44 6.95 0.08
C SER A 245 25.95 7.29 0.07
N GLN A 246 25.48 7.97 -0.98
CA GLN A 246 24.09 8.36 -1.17
C GLN A 246 23.43 7.48 -2.22
N PHE A 247 22.14 7.21 -2.00
CA PHE A 247 21.30 6.52 -2.96
C PHE A 247 19.99 7.26 -3.16
N LEU A 248 19.35 6.97 -4.27
CA LEU A 248 17.97 7.31 -4.57
C LEU A 248 17.23 6.00 -4.78
N LEU A 249 16.10 5.83 -4.12
CA LEU A 249 15.24 4.67 -4.28
C LEU A 249 13.85 5.12 -4.69
N ALA A 250 13.33 4.54 -5.76
CA ALA A 250 11.91 4.57 -6.08
C ALA A 250 11.31 3.18 -5.87
N HIS A 251 10.08 3.14 -5.39
CA HIS A 251 9.31 1.93 -5.26
C HIS A 251 7.82 2.21 -5.50
N ALA A 252 7.23 1.50 -6.44
CA ALA A 252 5.84 1.62 -6.84
C ALA A 252 5.15 0.26 -6.66
N SER A 253 4.10 0.24 -5.85
CA SER A 253 3.36 -0.98 -5.52
C SER A 253 2.14 -1.13 -6.43
N SER A 254 1.78 -2.39 -6.69
CA SER A 254 0.59 -2.72 -7.47
C SER A 254 -0.46 -3.48 -6.67
N ALA A 255 -1.68 -2.96 -6.66
CA ALA A 255 -2.84 -3.62 -6.05
C ALA A 255 -4.14 -3.20 -6.74
N LEU A 256 -5.27 -3.66 -6.21
CA LEU A 256 -6.60 -3.25 -6.65
C LEU A 256 -6.80 -1.76 -6.42
N TYR A 257 -7.46 -1.06 -7.35
CA TYR A 257 -7.82 0.34 -7.15
C TYR A 257 -8.79 0.53 -5.96
N SER A 258 -9.63 -0.45 -5.65
CA SER A 258 -10.48 -0.41 -4.45
C SER A 258 -9.68 -0.43 -3.13
N ALA A 259 -8.43 -0.90 -3.15
CA ALA A 259 -7.54 -0.90 -1.99
C ALA A 259 -6.84 0.45 -1.74
N MET A 260 -7.10 1.49 -2.52
CA MET A 260 -6.40 2.80 -2.42
C MET A 260 -6.76 3.64 -1.17
N LEU A 261 -7.33 3.07 -0.11
CA LEU A 261 -7.27 3.73 1.20
C LEU A 261 -5.90 3.48 1.81
N ARG A 262 -5.12 4.54 2.03
CA ARG A 262 -3.69 4.42 2.32
C ARG A 262 -3.32 5.06 3.65
N VAL A 263 -2.35 4.46 4.34
CA VAL A 263 -1.87 4.98 5.62
C VAL A 263 -0.35 4.96 5.64
N GLN A 264 0.28 6.10 5.89
CA GLN A 264 1.70 6.13 6.27
C GLN A 264 1.81 5.89 7.77
N LYS A 265 2.61 4.92 8.17
CA LYS A 265 2.73 4.48 9.56
C LYS A 265 4.14 4.67 10.06
N ARG A 266 4.27 5.15 11.29
CA ARG A 266 5.54 5.16 12.03
C ARG A 266 5.33 4.54 13.40
N TYR A 267 5.97 3.39 13.61
CA TYR A 267 5.97 2.68 14.87
C TYR A 267 7.32 2.86 15.54
N ARG A 268 7.32 3.42 16.75
CA ARG A 268 8.49 3.49 17.64
C ARG A 268 8.23 2.57 18.83
N PHE A 269 8.70 1.34 18.73
CA PHE A 269 8.43 0.32 19.73
C PHE A 269 9.69 -0.04 20.51
N SER A 270 9.52 -0.17 21.82
CA SER A 270 10.57 -0.59 22.75
C SER A 270 10.48 -2.09 23.02
N PHE A 271 10.47 -2.89 21.95
CA PHE A 271 10.49 -4.35 22.03
C PHE A 271 11.90 -4.89 22.24
N HIS A 272 11.98 -6.03 22.89
CA HIS A 272 13.17 -6.79 23.18
C HIS A 272 13.32 -7.95 22.20
N ASN A 273 14.52 -8.52 22.14
CA ASN A 273 14.79 -9.67 21.30
C ASN A 273 13.93 -10.87 21.72
N THR A 274 13.81 -11.13 23.01
CA THR A 274 13.02 -12.24 23.58
C THR A 274 12.17 -11.75 24.77
N ALA A 275 11.21 -12.57 25.21
CA ALA A 275 10.36 -12.27 26.37
C ALA A 275 11.08 -12.33 27.73
N GLU A 276 12.39 -12.61 27.76
CA GLU A 276 13.18 -12.60 28.99
C GLU A 276 13.37 -11.18 29.52
N ARG A 277 13.27 -11.01 30.85
CA ARG A 277 13.27 -9.68 31.49
C ARG A 277 14.51 -8.82 31.17
N ASN A 278 15.65 -9.45 30.93
CA ASN A 278 16.93 -8.79 30.65
C ASN A 278 17.34 -8.89 29.17
N SER A 279 16.43 -9.29 28.29
CA SER A 279 16.70 -9.36 26.86
C SER A 279 16.98 -7.96 26.32
N PRO A 280 17.97 -7.75 25.43
CA PRO A 280 18.24 -6.43 24.88
C PRO A 280 17.13 -6.01 23.90
N LEU A 281 16.97 -4.69 23.72
CA LEU A 281 16.07 -4.13 22.71
C LEU A 281 16.44 -4.62 21.30
N VAL A 282 15.44 -4.77 20.45
CA VAL A 282 15.64 -5.09 19.04
C VAL A 282 16.40 -3.95 18.33
N PRO A 283 17.20 -4.25 17.29
CA PRO A 283 17.91 -3.21 16.54
C PRO A 283 17.01 -2.22 15.80
N GLY A 284 15.97 -2.72 15.13
CA GLY A 284 14.97 -1.95 14.38
C GLY A 284 13.82 -1.50 15.28
N GLN A 285 14.02 -0.39 15.98
CA GLN A 285 13.08 0.14 16.98
C GLN A 285 12.03 1.07 16.37
N VAL A 286 12.40 1.75 15.28
CA VAL A 286 11.55 2.69 14.55
C VAL A 286 11.34 2.19 13.14
N LEU A 287 10.10 1.89 12.78
CA LEU A 287 9.71 1.49 11.43
C LEU A 287 8.81 2.58 10.86
N ALA A 288 9.23 3.22 9.78
CA ALA A 288 8.39 4.11 8.97
C ALA A 288 8.09 3.45 7.62
N PHE A 289 6.82 3.32 7.27
CA PHE A 289 6.39 2.53 6.11
C PHE A 289 5.03 2.97 5.55
N THR A 290 4.74 2.58 4.32
CA THR A 290 3.41 2.78 3.70
C THR A 290 2.56 1.52 3.87
N SER A 291 1.27 1.68 4.14
CA SER A 291 0.40 0.58 4.51
C SER A 291 -1.07 0.91 4.19
N TYR A 292 -1.96 0.08 4.73
CA TYR A 292 -3.40 0.10 4.55
C TYR A 292 -4.09 0.14 5.93
N PRO A 293 -5.33 0.62 6.01
CA PRO A 293 -6.13 0.56 7.22
C PRO A 293 -6.27 -0.89 7.68
N GLY A 294 -5.99 -1.15 8.97
CA GLY A 294 -6.14 -2.49 9.57
C GLY A 294 -4.96 -3.44 9.32
N SER A 295 -4.03 -3.08 8.45
CA SER A 295 -2.80 -3.86 8.24
C SER A 295 -1.66 -3.36 9.12
N ILE A 296 -1.17 -4.15 10.07
CA ILE A 296 -0.13 -3.73 11.03
C ILE A 296 1.30 -3.82 10.44
N HIS A 297 1.44 -4.07 9.14
CA HIS A 297 2.71 -4.07 8.42
C HIS A 297 2.54 -3.40 7.04
N SER A 298 3.64 -3.20 6.31
CA SER A 298 3.57 -2.78 4.90
C SER A 298 3.15 -3.97 4.07
N GLN A 299 2.03 -3.88 3.37
CA GLN A 299 1.72 -4.81 2.27
C GLN A 299 2.29 -4.33 0.93
N ASP A 300 2.66 -3.06 0.87
CA ASP A 300 3.43 -2.50 -0.24
C ASP A 300 4.83 -3.09 -0.26
N ASP A 301 5.34 -3.48 0.92
CA ASP A 301 6.75 -3.79 1.19
C ASP A 301 7.69 -2.62 0.91
N PHE A 302 7.56 -1.53 1.67
CA PHE A 302 8.51 -0.44 1.74
C PHE A 302 8.70 -0.03 3.21
N TYR A 303 9.93 -0.06 3.70
CA TYR A 303 10.27 0.29 5.08
C TYR A 303 11.54 1.13 5.13
N GLN A 304 11.51 2.20 5.92
CA GLN A 304 12.71 2.80 6.50
C GLN A 304 12.78 2.40 7.97
N ILE A 305 13.89 1.80 8.36
CA ILE A 305 14.09 1.19 9.68
C ILE A 305 15.25 1.91 10.35
N SER A 306 15.02 2.43 11.56
CA SER A 306 16.05 3.06 12.37
C SER A 306 16.02 2.58 13.83
N GLY A 307 17.07 2.90 14.58
CA GLY A 307 17.32 2.42 15.94
C GLY A 307 18.82 2.28 16.14
N SER A 308 19.31 1.10 16.49
CA SER A 308 20.74 0.79 16.41
C SER A 308 21.17 0.33 15.01
N THR A 309 20.21 0.11 14.10
CA THR A 309 20.41 -0.17 12.68
C THR A 309 19.88 0.97 11.81
N ASN A 310 20.29 1.02 10.55
CA ASN A 310 19.69 1.89 9.53
C ASN A 310 19.55 1.09 8.23
N LEU A 311 18.32 0.66 7.93
CA LEU A 311 18.00 -0.17 6.76
C LEU A 311 16.83 0.45 5.99
N THR A 312 16.95 0.47 4.67
CA THR A 312 15.80 0.69 3.78
C THR A 312 15.49 -0.61 3.07
N ILE A 313 14.25 -1.07 3.15
CA ILE A 313 13.83 -2.39 2.66
C ILE A 313 12.67 -2.22 1.71
N THR A 314 12.76 -2.86 0.55
CA THR A 314 11.65 -2.90 -0.40
C THR A 314 11.48 -4.28 -1.03
N GLY A 315 10.24 -4.66 -1.30
CA GLY A 315 9.87 -5.94 -1.90
C GLY A 315 9.09 -5.76 -3.19
N THR A 316 9.45 -6.51 -4.24
CA THR A 316 8.70 -6.57 -5.51
C THR A 316 8.25 -8.01 -5.74
N VAL A 317 6.97 -8.19 -6.09
CA VAL A 317 6.40 -9.54 -6.32
C VAL A 317 7.13 -10.25 -7.45
N ILE A 318 7.56 -11.50 -7.20
CA ILE A 318 8.19 -12.34 -8.21
C ILE A 318 7.12 -13.09 -8.99
N LYS A 319 7.28 -13.11 -10.32
CA LYS A 319 6.47 -13.92 -11.20
C LYS A 319 6.77 -15.41 -11.03
N ASN A 320 5.74 -16.21 -10.76
CA ASN A 320 5.82 -17.67 -10.79
C ASN A 320 4.87 -18.23 -11.86
N VAL A 321 5.43 -18.85 -12.91
CA VAL A 321 4.64 -19.53 -13.96
C VAL A 321 4.59 -21.05 -13.77
N ASN A 322 5.32 -21.57 -12.79
CA ASN A 322 5.35 -22.98 -12.47
C ASN A 322 4.30 -23.32 -11.42
N ASN A 323 3.13 -23.79 -11.88
CA ASN A 323 2.01 -24.12 -11.00
C ASN A 323 2.30 -25.26 -10.02
N SER A 324 3.20 -26.20 -10.34
CA SER A 324 3.50 -27.31 -9.43
C SER A 324 4.23 -26.87 -8.16
N LEU A 325 4.83 -25.67 -8.14
CA LEU A 325 5.44 -25.13 -6.92
C LEU A 325 4.40 -24.84 -5.83
N TRP A 326 3.13 -24.61 -6.18
CA TRP A 326 2.11 -24.30 -5.18
C TRP A 326 1.83 -25.48 -4.24
N ASP A 327 2.14 -26.71 -4.66
CA ASP A 327 2.06 -27.92 -3.83
C ASP A 327 3.12 -27.94 -2.72
N GLU A 328 4.20 -27.18 -2.86
CA GLU A 328 5.26 -27.07 -1.85
C GLU A 328 4.96 -26.05 -0.75
N THR A 329 3.86 -25.31 -0.87
CA THR A 329 3.45 -24.34 0.14
C THR A 329 3.06 -25.02 1.45
N LYS A 330 3.54 -24.48 2.57
CA LYS A 330 3.34 -25.04 3.92
C LYS A 330 2.50 -24.12 4.79
N ILE A 331 1.38 -23.66 4.25
CA ILE A 331 0.57 -22.58 4.82
C ILE A 331 0.15 -22.86 6.26
N THR A 332 -0.31 -24.05 6.63
CA THR A 332 -0.78 -24.31 8.02
C THR A 332 0.33 -24.54 9.04
N LYS A 333 1.58 -24.73 8.58
CA LYS A 333 2.72 -25.14 9.44
C LYS A 333 3.81 -24.07 9.57
N GLU A 334 3.91 -23.18 8.60
CA GLU A 334 4.92 -22.15 8.50
C GLU A 334 4.31 -20.75 8.57
N VAL A 335 5.15 -19.72 8.67
CA VAL A 335 4.70 -18.37 9.01
C VAL A 335 4.38 -17.58 7.73
N LEU A 336 3.20 -16.96 7.66
CA LEU A 336 2.79 -16.09 6.54
C LEU A 336 3.62 -14.80 6.49
N MET A 337 3.56 -14.05 5.39
CA MET A 337 4.52 -12.98 5.11
C MET A 337 4.59 -11.87 6.18
N GLY A 338 3.45 -11.36 6.64
CA GLY A 338 3.37 -10.23 7.59
C GLY A 338 4.20 -10.41 8.88
N PRO A 339 3.98 -11.48 9.68
CA PRO A 339 4.79 -11.73 10.86
C PRO A 339 6.28 -11.96 10.54
N ARG A 340 6.62 -12.59 9.40
CA ARG A 340 8.01 -12.84 8.99
C ARG A 340 8.76 -11.54 8.73
N VAL A 341 8.18 -10.66 7.90
CA VAL A 341 8.85 -9.41 7.53
C VAL A 341 9.00 -8.49 8.73
N LEU A 342 8.01 -8.40 9.63
CA LEU A 342 8.16 -7.61 10.84
C LEU A 342 9.21 -8.16 11.80
N ALA A 343 9.32 -9.49 11.94
CA ALA A 343 10.38 -10.11 12.73
C ALA A 343 11.77 -9.78 12.16
N ALA A 344 11.95 -9.93 10.84
CA ALA A 344 13.21 -9.60 10.17
C ALA A 344 13.55 -8.10 10.29
N ASN A 345 12.58 -7.22 10.03
CA ASN A 345 12.76 -5.78 10.11
C ASN A 345 13.18 -5.31 11.51
N ARG A 346 12.64 -5.91 12.57
CA ARG A 346 12.97 -5.55 13.94
C ARG A 346 14.33 -6.11 14.36
N LEU A 347 14.64 -7.36 14.01
CA LEU A 347 15.80 -8.08 14.57
C LEU A 347 17.13 -7.82 13.83
N SER A 348 17.10 -7.39 12.58
CA SER A 348 18.30 -7.36 11.73
C SER A 348 19.16 -6.11 11.86
N GLN A 349 20.47 -6.30 11.94
CA GLN A 349 21.46 -5.23 11.88
C GLN A 349 22.02 -4.97 10.48
N ASN A 350 21.86 -5.94 9.56
CA ASN A 350 22.38 -5.89 8.20
C ASN A 350 21.58 -6.81 7.26
N GLY A 351 21.88 -6.75 5.96
CA GLY A 351 21.21 -7.55 4.95
C GLY A 351 21.34 -9.07 5.12
N TYR A 352 22.50 -9.55 5.58
CA TYR A 352 22.73 -10.98 5.83
C TYR A 352 21.85 -11.53 6.96
N GLU A 353 21.75 -10.81 8.07
CA GLU A 353 20.84 -11.18 9.17
C GLU A 353 19.38 -11.14 8.72
N TRP A 354 19.00 -10.14 7.92
CA TRP A 354 17.64 -10.01 7.37
C TRP A 354 17.27 -11.20 6.49
N PHE A 355 18.17 -11.59 5.59
CA PHE A 355 18.03 -12.81 4.79
C PHE A 355 17.82 -14.06 5.67
N ASN A 356 18.64 -14.24 6.71
CA ASN A 356 18.54 -15.40 7.60
C ASN A 356 17.19 -15.47 8.32
N TYR A 357 16.66 -14.34 8.81
CA TYR A 357 15.33 -14.31 9.43
C TYR A 357 14.21 -14.57 8.43
N MET A 358 14.32 -14.06 7.20
CA MET A 358 13.31 -14.31 6.16
C MET A 358 13.32 -15.73 5.63
N ASN A 359 14.47 -16.40 5.66
CA ASN A 359 14.61 -17.81 5.32
C ASN A 359 13.95 -18.73 6.38
N LYS A 360 13.85 -18.27 7.65
CA LYS A 360 13.15 -19.03 8.69
C LYS A 360 11.64 -19.12 8.37
N SER A 361 11.13 -20.34 8.45
CA SER A 361 9.69 -20.64 8.34
C SER A 361 8.99 -20.04 7.11
N ASN A 362 9.63 -20.13 5.94
CA ASN A 362 9.01 -19.74 4.67
C ASN A 362 7.75 -20.57 4.37
N SER A 363 6.59 -19.91 4.30
CA SER A 363 5.30 -20.51 3.93
C SER A 363 5.19 -20.90 2.46
N GLY A 364 6.01 -20.31 1.60
CA GLY A 364 5.88 -20.36 0.15
C GLY A 364 4.84 -19.41 -0.43
N THR A 365 4.38 -18.43 0.35
CA THR A 365 3.40 -17.41 -0.05
C THR A 365 3.94 -16.01 0.18
N GLY A 366 3.38 -15.04 -0.54
CA GLY A 366 3.87 -13.66 -0.60
C GLY A 366 5.20 -13.54 -1.35
N ASN A 367 5.42 -14.36 -2.38
CA ASN A 367 6.72 -14.55 -3.02
C ASN A 367 7.26 -13.26 -3.69
N LYS A 368 8.47 -12.83 -3.30
CA LYS A 368 9.04 -11.51 -3.62
C LYS A 368 10.56 -11.55 -3.80
N GLN A 369 11.07 -10.58 -4.56
CA GLN A 369 12.45 -10.14 -4.54
C GLN A 369 12.53 -8.95 -3.58
N TRP A 370 13.42 -9.04 -2.61
CA TRP A 370 13.65 -8.03 -1.59
C TRP A 370 15.01 -7.39 -1.80
N MET A 371 15.06 -6.08 -1.70
CA MET A 371 16.29 -5.31 -1.59
C MET A 371 16.43 -4.83 -0.15
N VAL A 372 17.52 -5.22 0.51
CA VAL A 372 17.90 -4.72 1.84
C VAL A 372 19.09 -3.78 1.66
N ILE A 373 18.82 -2.49 1.82
CA ILE A 373 19.73 -1.41 1.50
C ILE A 373 20.27 -0.85 2.81
N GLN A 374 21.59 -0.85 2.95
CA GLN A 374 22.27 -0.35 4.14
C GLN A 374 23.27 0.75 3.75
N PRO A 375 22.96 2.02 4.01
CA PRO A 375 23.90 3.11 3.78
C PRO A 375 25.02 3.10 4.83
N SER A 376 26.24 3.35 4.40
CA SER A 376 27.40 3.61 5.26
C SER A 376 28.04 4.94 4.87
N ASN A 377 29.05 5.41 5.63
CA ASN A 377 29.72 6.68 5.34
C ASN A 377 30.53 6.69 4.03
N LYS A 378 30.76 5.52 3.41
CA LYS A 378 31.58 5.41 2.19
C LYS A 378 30.84 4.81 1.02
N THR A 379 29.84 3.97 1.29
CA THR A 379 29.16 3.19 0.26
C THR A 379 27.79 2.75 0.71
N VAL A 380 26.97 2.32 -0.24
CA VAL A 380 25.68 1.69 0.00
C VAL A 380 25.83 0.20 -0.24
N SER A 381 25.53 -0.61 0.77
CA SER A 381 25.48 -2.06 0.66
C SER A 381 24.08 -2.50 0.23
N LEU A 382 24.03 -3.52 -0.63
CA LEU A 382 22.79 -4.11 -1.13
C LEU A 382 22.81 -5.62 -0.93
N TRP A 383 21.84 -6.13 -0.19
CA TRP A 383 21.54 -7.56 -0.17
C TRP A 383 20.26 -7.82 -0.93
N VAL A 384 20.27 -8.82 -1.82
CA VAL A 384 19.08 -9.20 -2.60
C VAL A 384 18.60 -10.57 -2.14
N VAL A 385 17.30 -10.71 -1.88
CA VAL A 385 16.69 -11.97 -1.42
C VAL A 385 15.48 -12.31 -2.29
N GLU A 386 15.42 -13.52 -2.81
CA GLU A 386 14.30 -14.03 -3.61
C GLU A 386 13.64 -15.22 -2.91
N GLN A 387 12.31 -15.18 -2.83
CA GLN A 387 11.52 -16.25 -2.23
C GLN A 387 10.55 -16.86 -3.23
N LEU A 388 10.47 -18.19 -3.21
CA LEU A 388 9.45 -19.01 -3.88
C LEU A 388 8.99 -20.10 -2.89
N PRO A 389 7.93 -20.86 -3.22
CA PRO A 389 7.63 -22.09 -2.49
C PRO A 389 8.85 -23.01 -2.38
N GLY A 390 9.22 -23.35 -1.14
CA GLY A 390 10.30 -24.29 -0.84
C GLY A 390 11.72 -23.75 -1.05
N ILE A 391 11.94 -22.45 -1.32
CA ILE A 391 13.28 -21.86 -1.39
C ILE A 391 13.29 -20.38 -1.03
N THR A 392 14.32 -20.01 -0.29
CA THR A 392 14.77 -18.62 -0.12
C THR A 392 16.22 -18.59 -0.55
N TYR A 393 16.57 -17.70 -1.48
CA TYR A 393 17.94 -17.52 -1.95
C TYR A 393 18.30 -16.05 -1.78
N GLY A 394 19.53 -15.74 -1.38
CA GLY A 394 19.96 -14.35 -1.28
C GLY A 394 21.44 -14.20 -1.04
N GLU A 395 22.01 -13.15 -1.63
CA GLU A 395 23.43 -12.85 -1.62
C GLU A 395 23.66 -11.33 -1.51
N ASP A 396 24.88 -10.97 -1.13
CA ASP A 396 25.38 -9.60 -1.26
C ASP A 396 25.51 -9.26 -2.75
N GLN A 397 24.91 -8.14 -3.18
CA GLN A 397 24.98 -7.62 -4.55
C GLN A 397 25.56 -6.19 -4.56
N THR A 398 26.35 -5.85 -3.54
CA THR A 398 26.96 -4.53 -3.40
C THR A 398 27.91 -4.22 -4.55
N ASP A 399 28.68 -5.19 -5.03
CA ASP A 399 29.65 -4.96 -6.11
C ASP A 399 28.95 -4.82 -7.47
N GLU A 400 27.90 -5.61 -7.72
CA GLU A 400 27.00 -5.47 -8.87
C GLU A 400 26.35 -4.08 -8.89
N LEU A 401 25.79 -3.64 -7.76
CA LEU A 401 25.20 -2.31 -7.64
C LEU A 401 26.21 -1.20 -7.93
N LYS A 402 27.45 -1.31 -7.41
CA LYS A 402 28.51 -0.31 -7.66
C LYS A 402 28.93 -0.29 -9.13
N ASN A 403 29.09 -1.46 -9.75
CA ASN A 403 29.55 -1.57 -11.12
C ASN A 403 28.50 -1.07 -12.12
N ALA A 404 27.22 -1.39 -11.90
CA ALA A 404 26.11 -0.91 -12.73
C ALA A 404 25.70 0.53 -12.40
N GLY A 405 25.91 0.96 -11.15
CA GLY A 405 25.46 2.23 -10.61
C GLY A 405 23.96 2.27 -10.26
N TYR A 406 23.22 1.19 -10.50
CA TYR A 406 21.79 1.04 -10.19
C TYR A 406 21.39 -0.44 -10.04
N TRP A 407 20.23 -0.68 -9.43
CA TRP A 407 19.52 -1.96 -9.42
C TRP A 407 18.04 -1.72 -9.69
N ALA A 408 17.45 -2.50 -10.59
CA ALA A 408 16.03 -2.42 -10.92
C ALA A 408 15.32 -3.74 -10.60
N SER A 409 14.16 -3.65 -9.95
CA SER A 409 13.28 -4.78 -9.66
C SER A 409 11.94 -4.56 -10.34
N PHE A 410 11.45 -5.55 -11.07
CA PHE A 410 10.22 -5.44 -11.89
C PHE A 410 9.54 -6.81 -12.08
N GLY A 411 9.69 -7.67 -11.06
CA GLY A 411 9.03 -8.97 -10.93
C GLY A 411 9.63 -10.14 -11.70
N ASN A 412 10.70 -9.93 -12.46
CA ASN A 412 11.52 -11.03 -12.97
C ASN A 412 12.55 -11.44 -11.92
N PRO A 413 12.72 -12.74 -11.63
CA PRO A 413 13.81 -13.21 -10.79
C PRO A 413 15.18 -12.90 -11.38
N TYR A 414 16.15 -12.62 -10.53
CA TYR A 414 17.55 -12.37 -10.87
C TYR A 414 18.38 -13.66 -10.80
N TYR A 415 18.20 -14.47 -9.75
CA TYR A 415 19.05 -15.63 -9.55
C TYR A 415 18.66 -16.79 -10.48
N GLN A 416 19.64 -17.41 -11.14
CA GLN A 416 19.41 -18.49 -12.10
C GLN A 416 18.62 -19.67 -11.49
N VAL A 417 18.86 -20.00 -10.22
CA VAL A 417 18.12 -21.06 -9.51
C VAL A 417 16.63 -20.73 -9.37
N ILE A 418 16.30 -19.47 -9.10
CA ILE A 418 14.93 -18.99 -8.96
C ILE A 418 14.26 -18.88 -10.32
N LEU A 419 14.95 -18.37 -11.35
CA LEU A 419 14.49 -18.38 -12.75
C LEU A 419 14.12 -19.79 -13.22
N THR A 420 15.00 -20.76 -12.94
CA THR A 420 14.78 -22.17 -13.28
C THR A 420 13.55 -22.72 -12.59
N ARG A 421 13.46 -22.52 -11.27
CA ARG A 421 12.40 -23.11 -10.45
C ARG A 421 11.03 -22.53 -10.74
N SER A 422 10.95 -21.20 -10.89
CA SER A 422 9.72 -20.48 -11.24
C SER A 422 9.24 -20.69 -12.68
N GLY A 423 10.04 -21.32 -13.54
CA GLY A 423 9.73 -21.54 -14.95
C GLY A 423 9.97 -20.31 -15.86
N ASN A 424 10.73 -19.31 -15.40
CA ASN A 424 11.02 -18.07 -16.15
C ASN A 424 12.32 -18.14 -17.00
N GLN A 425 12.86 -19.33 -17.31
CA GLN A 425 14.09 -19.46 -18.11
C GLN A 425 13.94 -18.95 -19.56
N ASN A 426 12.77 -19.14 -20.17
CA ASN A 426 12.53 -18.72 -21.55
C ASN A 426 12.43 -17.20 -21.72
N SER A 427 12.35 -16.44 -20.61
CA SER A 427 12.43 -14.97 -20.60
C SER A 427 13.85 -14.41 -20.48
N SER A 428 14.88 -15.26 -20.34
CA SER A 428 16.28 -14.85 -20.19
C SER A 428 17.21 -15.30 -21.33
N GLN A 429 16.70 -16.02 -22.33
CA GLN A 429 17.53 -16.64 -23.39
C GLN A 429 17.19 -16.20 -24.83
N SER A 430 16.22 -15.31 -25.06
CA SER A 430 15.92 -14.87 -26.43
C SER A 430 16.58 -13.52 -26.72
N GLN A 431 17.52 -13.45 -27.66
CA GLN A 431 18.11 -12.18 -28.11
C GLN A 431 17.08 -11.19 -28.73
N ASN A 432 15.79 -11.54 -28.75
CA ASN A 432 14.66 -10.65 -29.07
C ASN A 432 13.99 -10.03 -27.81
N ASP A 433 14.58 -10.20 -26.61
CA ASP A 433 13.99 -9.91 -25.29
C ASP A 433 13.88 -8.42 -24.90
N ALA A 434 14.27 -7.47 -25.77
CA ALA A 434 13.85 -6.06 -25.61
C ALA A 434 12.30 -5.88 -25.70
N ILE A 435 11.57 -6.95 -26.04
CA ILE A 435 10.11 -7.04 -26.17
C ILE A 435 9.43 -7.63 -24.92
N THR A 436 10.15 -8.28 -23.98
CA THR A 436 9.51 -9.14 -22.94
C THR A 436 9.20 -8.47 -21.59
N ASN A 437 9.80 -7.33 -21.24
CA ASN A 437 9.31 -6.49 -20.12
C ASN A 437 9.54 -4.98 -20.39
N PRO A 438 8.52 -4.22 -20.81
CA PRO A 438 8.67 -2.80 -21.15
C PRO A 438 9.15 -1.95 -19.96
N VAL A 439 8.83 -2.33 -18.72
CA VAL A 439 9.26 -1.60 -17.51
C VAL A 439 10.78 -1.63 -17.39
N ALA A 440 11.40 -2.80 -17.60
CA ALA A 440 12.85 -2.97 -17.50
C ALA A 440 13.60 -2.00 -18.43
N LYS A 441 13.17 -1.92 -19.70
CA LYS A 441 13.76 -1.05 -20.72
C LYS A 441 13.61 0.43 -20.36
N VAL A 442 12.45 0.85 -19.85
CA VAL A 442 12.24 2.25 -19.43
C VAL A 442 13.14 2.61 -18.25
N LEU A 443 13.25 1.74 -17.25
CA LEU A 443 14.10 1.97 -16.08
C LEU A 443 15.58 1.99 -16.47
N GLU A 444 16.04 1.03 -17.27
CA GLU A 444 17.43 0.96 -17.76
C GLU A 444 17.85 2.21 -18.54
N GLN A 445 17.01 2.69 -19.45
CA GLN A 445 17.28 3.88 -20.26
C GLN A 445 17.13 5.18 -19.45
N GLY A 446 16.07 5.26 -18.64
CA GLY A 446 15.70 6.47 -17.93
C GLY A 446 16.56 6.77 -16.71
N GLN A 447 17.10 5.75 -16.04
CA GLN A 447 17.91 5.93 -14.83
C GLN A 447 19.18 6.77 -15.06
N VAL A 448 19.69 6.82 -16.30
CA VAL A 448 20.88 7.61 -16.66
C VAL A 448 20.69 9.11 -16.35
N ASN A 449 19.45 9.60 -16.45
CA ASN A 449 19.10 10.99 -16.22
C ASN A 449 18.67 11.28 -14.77
N VAL A 450 18.71 10.27 -13.89
CA VAL A 450 18.30 10.42 -12.49
C VAL A 450 19.50 10.85 -11.66
N THR A 451 19.43 12.08 -11.16
CA THR A 451 20.47 12.70 -10.31
C THR A 451 19.97 13.02 -8.91
N ASP A 452 18.66 13.14 -8.74
CA ASP A 452 17.99 13.57 -7.51
C ASP A 452 16.57 12.98 -7.41
N ILE A 453 15.87 13.29 -6.33
CA ILE A 453 14.50 12.80 -6.09
C ILE A 453 13.51 13.31 -7.15
N ASP A 454 13.67 14.53 -7.65
CA ASP A 454 12.69 15.14 -8.56
C ASP A 454 12.82 14.57 -9.98
N SER A 455 14.05 14.34 -10.46
CA SER A 455 14.34 13.59 -11.69
C SER A 455 13.93 12.11 -11.57
N LEU A 456 14.07 11.50 -10.38
CA LEU A 456 13.56 10.15 -10.11
C LEU A 456 12.02 10.09 -10.17
N VAL A 457 11.32 11.05 -9.55
CA VAL A 457 9.86 11.16 -9.64
C VAL A 457 9.43 11.37 -11.08
N SER A 458 10.16 12.19 -11.84
CA SER A 458 9.90 12.44 -13.26
C SER A 458 10.01 11.17 -14.10
N LEU A 459 11.02 10.32 -13.85
CA LEU A 459 11.13 9.00 -14.48
C LEU A 459 9.95 8.10 -14.12
N MET A 460 9.63 7.99 -12.83
CA MET A 460 8.55 7.11 -12.34
C MET A 460 7.15 7.59 -12.76
N ARG A 461 7.00 8.85 -13.16
CA ARG A 461 5.81 9.45 -13.76
C ARG A 461 5.92 9.67 -15.27
N SER A 462 6.92 9.07 -15.91
CA SER A 462 7.05 9.12 -17.37
C SER A 462 5.79 8.56 -18.03
N PRO A 463 5.42 9.06 -19.23
CA PRO A 463 4.27 8.53 -19.95
C PRO A 463 4.34 7.01 -20.16
N ASP A 464 5.53 6.46 -20.40
CA ASP A 464 5.74 5.02 -20.56
C ASP A 464 5.32 4.23 -19.31
N LEU A 465 5.86 4.55 -18.14
CA LEU A 465 5.54 3.86 -16.89
C LEU A 465 4.10 4.13 -16.45
N ALA A 466 3.59 5.34 -16.69
CA ALA A 466 2.19 5.66 -16.42
C ALA A 466 1.24 4.80 -17.27
N LEU A 467 1.50 4.64 -18.56
CA LEU A 467 0.67 3.80 -19.43
C LEU A 467 0.74 2.31 -19.06
N VAL A 468 1.92 1.81 -18.66
CA VAL A 468 2.09 0.42 -18.22
C VAL A 468 1.37 0.17 -16.90
N GLY A 469 1.51 1.08 -15.93
CA GLY A 469 0.95 0.93 -14.59
C GLY A 469 -0.56 1.12 -14.49
N ARG A 470 -1.22 1.55 -15.58
CA ARG A 470 -2.65 1.92 -15.59
C ARG A 470 -3.50 0.89 -16.34
N SER A 471 -4.15 0.01 -15.59
CA SER A 471 -5.03 -1.02 -16.16
C SER A 471 -6.38 -0.47 -16.58
N ASP A 472 -6.85 0.63 -15.96
CA ASP A 472 -8.11 1.31 -16.25
C ASP A 472 -8.17 1.94 -17.66
N LEU A 473 -7.01 2.26 -18.25
CA LEU A 473 -6.95 2.87 -19.58
C LEU A 473 -7.37 1.88 -20.67
N SER A 474 -8.37 2.27 -21.47
CA SER A 474 -8.84 1.47 -22.60
C SER A 474 -7.85 1.50 -23.78
N LEU A 475 -8.03 0.59 -24.75
CA LEU A 475 -7.28 0.65 -26.00
C LEU A 475 -7.54 1.95 -26.78
N GLU A 476 -8.71 2.54 -26.64
CA GLU A 476 -9.06 3.81 -27.27
C GLU A 476 -8.34 4.98 -26.59
N ASP A 477 -8.30 5.01 -25.26
CA ASP A 477 -7.53 6.00 -24.50
C ASP A 477 -6.05 5.96 -24.92
N ILE A 478 -5.50 4.75 -24.96
CA ILE A 478 -4.14 4.48 -25.41
C ILE A 478 -3.95 4.95 -26.87
N SER A 479 -4.87 4.57 -27.78
CA SER A 479 -4.83 4.99 -29.19
C SER A 479 -4.87 6.51 -29.36
N ASN A 480 -5.68 7.21 -28.58
CA ASN A 480 -5.78 8.67 -28.59
C ASN A 480 -4.46 9.32 -28.14
N TYR A 481 -3.81 8.77 -27.12
CA TYR A 481 -2.47 9.20 -26.72
C TYR A 481 -1.44 9.01 -27.83
N THR A 482 -1.49 7.91 -28.60
CA THR A 482 -0.63 7.76 -29.78
C THR A 482 -0.91 8.76 -30.88
N HIS A 483 -2.19 8.96 -31.22
CA HIS A 483 -2.52 9.82 -32.34
C HIS A 483 -2.06 11.25 -32.08
N PHE A 484 -2.30 11.74 -30.87
CA PHE A 484 -1.79 13.03 -30.42
C PHE A 484 -0.26 13.12 -30.51
N TRP A 485 0.43 12.05 -30.12
CA TRP A 485 1.90 11.98 -30.19
C TRP A 485 2.44 11.97 -31.62
N GLU A 486 1.87 11.14 -32.51
CA GLU A 486 2.28 11.07 -33.92
C GLU A 486 2.09 12.41 -34.64
N VAL A 487 1.02 13.14 -34.32
CA VAL A 487 0.77 14.49 -34.84
C VAL A 487 1.85 15.47 -34.35
N LYS A 488 2.15 15.50 -33.04
CA LYS A 488 3.20 16.39 -32.48
C LYS A 488 4.58 16.07 -33.04
N TYR A 489 4.94 14.78 -33.17
CA TYR A 489 6.22 14.35 -33.72
C TYR A 489 6.39 14.73 -35.20
N ASN A 490 5.34 14.52 -36.02
CA ASN A 490 5.39 14.90 -37.43
C ASN A 490 5.44 16.43 -37.61
N GLN A 491 4.76 17.20 -36.76
CA GLN A 491 4.85 18.67 -36.75
C GLN A 491 6.27 19.14 -36.43
N SER A 492 6.91 18.62 -35.38
CA SER A 492 8.28 19.01 -35.00
C SER A 492 9.31 18.63 -36.07
N ARG A 493 9.16 17.46 -36.71
CA ARG A 493 10.02 17.03 -37.81
C ARG A 493 9.86 17.91 -39.05
N ASN A 494 8.62 18.23 -39.43
CA ASN A 494 8.34 19.07 -40.60
C ASN A 494 8.86 20.50 -40.40
N LEU A 495 8.79 21.05 -39.19
CA LEU A 495 9.36 22.35 -38.82
C LEU A 495 10.89 22.35 -38.90
N ARG A 496 11.56 21.24 -38.54
CA ARG A 496 13.02 21.08 -38.66
C ARG A 496 13.51 20.85 -40.10
N SER A 497 12.65 20.37 -41.00
CA SER A 497 13.00 20.06 -42.40
C SER A 497 12.59 21.13 -43.42
N ALA A 498 11.98 22.23 -42.98
CA ALA A 498 11.53 23.29 -43.88
C ALA A 498 12.73 24.09 -44.44
N ASN A 499 12.99 23.98 -45.75
CA ASN A 499 14.06 24.68 -46.46
C ASN A 499 13.76 26.17 -46.78
N SER A 500 12.67 26.72 -46.26
CA SER A 500 12.22 28.09 -46.48
C SER A 500 11.58 28.60 -45.19
N MET A 501 12.35 29.36 -44.40
CA MET A 501 11.87 29.96 -43.16
C MET A 501 11.04 31.22 -43.47
N THR A 502 9.77 31.21 -43.08
CA THR A 502 8.94 32.41 -42.90
C THR A 502 9.08 32.91 -41.45
N ASP A 503 8.81 34.20 -41.18
CA ASP A 503 8.86 34.75 -39.81
C ASP A 503 7.99 33.95 -38.82
N ASP A 504 6.85 33.43 -39.28
CA ASP A 504 5.97 32.57 -38.48
C ASP A 504 6.60 31.20 -38.14
N THR A 505 7.38 30.62 -39.07
CA THR A 505 8.11 29.36 -38.79
C THR A 505 9.27 29.59 -37.83
N GLN A 506 9.88 30.77 -37.86
CA GLN A 506 10.98 31.16 -36.99
C GLN A 506 10.50 31.41 -35.56
N ASN A 507 9.35 32.09 -35.39
CA ASN A 507 8.70 32.26 -34.08
C ASN A 507 8.23 30.92 -33.49
N ALA A 508 7.66 30.02 -34.29
CA ALA A 508 7.26 28.68 -33.84
C ALA A 508 8.49 27.82 -33.44
N LEU A 509 9.61 27.93 -34.16
CA LEU A 509 10.88 27.29 -33.80
C LEU A 509 11.50 27.88 -32.53
N GLU A 510 11.36 29.19 -32.28
CA GLU A 510 11.78 29.82 -31.03
C GLU A 510 10.90 29.43 -29.83
N GLU A 511 9.58 29.26 -30.02
CA GLU A 511 8.71 28.70 -28.98
C GLU A 511 9.04 27.23 -28.67
N ILE A 512 9.36 26.42 -29.68
CA ILE A 512 9.82 25.03 -29.49
C ILE A 512 11.21 24.97 -28.83
N LYS A 513 12.09 25.96 -29.06
CA LYS A 513 13.37 26.10 -28.35
C LYS A 513 13.22 26.63 -26.92
N LYS A 514 12.09 27.27 -26.61
CA LYS A 514 11.71 27.70 -25.25
C LYS A 514 11.03 26.59 -24.45
N GLU A 515 10.44 25.58 -25.12
CA GLU A 515 10.09 24.32 -24.45
C GLU A 515 11.39 23.68 -23.94
N PRO A 516 11.51 23.35 -22.64
CA PRO A 516 12.72 22.73 -22.12
C PRO A 516 13.01 21.47 -22.93
N GLU A 517 14.23 21.35 -23.47
CA GLU A 517 14.69 20.11 -24.09
C GLU A 517 14.46 18.99 -23.07
N THR A 518 13.53 18.09 -23.37
CA THR A 518 13.23 16.96 -22.49
C THR A 518 14.53 16.16 -22.36
N PRO A 519 15.06 15.93 -21.15
CA PRO A 519 16.35 15.26 -20.98
C PRO A 519 16.32 13.80 -21.45
N TYR A 520 15.13 13.25 -21.71
CA TYR A 520 14.94 11.87 -22.08
C TYR A 520 14.86 11.70 -23.62
N PRO A 521 15.71 10.86 -24.23
CA PRO A 521 15.68 10.56 -25.66
C PRO A 521 14.50 9.62 -25.99
N HIS A 522 13.26 10.11 -25.89
CA HIS A 522 12.04 9.28 -25.96
C HIS A 522 11.51 8.96 -27.37
N TYR A 523 12.07 9.48 -28.45
CA TYR A 523 11.38 9.45 -29.75
C TYR A 523 11.29 8.05 -30.41
N GLN A 524 12.20 7.13 -30.10
CA GLN A 524 12.21 5.79 -30.70
C GLN A 524 11.75 4.71 -29.71
N SER A 525 12.10 4.86 -28.42
CA SER A 525 11.72 3.92 -27.36
C SER A 525 10.23 3.96 -27.03
N PHE A 526 9.62 5.14 -26.99
CA PHE A 526 8.18 5.28 -26.67
C PHE A 526 7.31 4.52 -27.68
N ARG A 527 7.57 4.65 -28.99
CA ARG A 527 6.78 3.97 -30.03
C ARG A 527 6.90 2.45 -29.94
N GLU A 528 8.10 1.93 -29.71
CA GLU A 528 8.34 0.50 -29.55
C GLU A 528 7.64 -0.04 -28.30
N ILE A 529 7.81 0.63 -27.15
CA ILE A 529 7.22 0.25 -25.87
C ILE A 529 5.69 0.35 -25.93
N PHE A 530 5.18 1.42 -26.53
CA PHE A 530 3.76 1.63 -26.75
C PHE A 530 3.14 0.54 -27.63
N HIS A 531 3.79 0.15 -28.73
CA HIS A 531 3.31 -0.96 -29.57
C HIS A 531 3.26 -2.28 -28.79
N VAL A 532 4.23 -2.54 -27.92
CA VAL A 532 4.21 -3.71 -27.02
C VAL A 532 3.02 -3.62 -26.06
N ILE A 533 2.79 -2.47 -25.41
CA ILE A 533 1.65 -2.25 -24.51
C ILE A 533 0.31 -2.47 -25.24
N VAL A 534 0.16 -1.90 -26.45
CA VAL A 534 -1.05 -2.09 -27.27
C VAL A 534 -1.26 -3.55 -27.65
N GLN A 535 -0.20 -4.26 -28.05
CA GLN A 535 -0.29 -5.68 -28.39
C GLN A 535 -0.73 -6.51 -27.17
N LEU A 536 -0.12 -6.27 -26.00
CA LEU A 536 -0.49 -6.94 -24.75
C LEU A 536 -1.96 -6.67 -24.38
N LYS A 537 -2.43 -5.42 -24.49
CA LYS A 537 -3.83 -5.07 -24.23
C LYS A 537 -4.81 -5.63 -25.27
N LYS A 538 -4.42 -5.70 -26.56
CA LYS A 538 -5.23 -6.35 -27.63
C LYS A 538 -5.40 -7.85 -27.39
N LEU A 539 -4.33 -8.56 -27.01
CA LEU A 539 -4.39 -9.98 -26.68
C LEU A 539 -5.35 -10.25 -25.51
N ASN A 540 -5.37 -9.36 -24.51
CA ASN A 540 -6.34 -9.45 -23.42
C ASN A 540 -7.78 -9.26 -23.90
N ASN A 541 -8.07 -8.25 -24.74
CA ASN A 541 -9.42 -8.02 -25.25
C ASN A 541 -9.94 -9.16 -26.13
N ILE A 542 -9.07 -9.84 -26.88
CA ILE A 542 -9.46 -11.02 -27.68
C ILE A 542 -9.80 -12.21 -26.77
N LYS A 543 -9.00 -12.48 -25.72
CA LYS A 543 -9.32 -13.52 -24.72
C LYS A 543 -10.68 -13.25 -24.07
N ILE A 544 -10.92 -12.01 -23.65
CA ILE A 544 -12.18 -11.52 -23.09
C ILE A 544 -13.38 -11.83 -24.00
N ASN A 545 -13.27 -11.51 -25.29
CA ASN A 545 -14.35 -11.74 -26.25
C ASN A 545 -14.57 -13.25 -26.49
N SER A 546 -13.50 -14.05 -26.45
CA SER A 546 -13.61 -15.51 -26.61
C SER A 546 -14.30 -16.20 -25.41
N LEU A 547 -14.00 -15.77 -24.17
CA LEU A 547 -14.67 -16.24 -22.94
C LEU A 547 -16.16 -15.90 -22.95
N ASN A 548 -16.50 -14.66 -23.33
CA ASN A 548 -17.89 -14.23 -23.49
C ASN A 548 -18.61 -14.95 -24.64
N SER A 549 -17.89 -15.40 -25.67
CA SER A 549 -18.48 -16.19 -26.77
C SER A 549 -18.68 -17.66 -26.39
N MET A 550 -17.82 -18.23 -25.55
CA MET A 550 -17.93 -19.61 -25.05
C MET A 550 -19.07 -19.76 -24.04
N GLN A 551 -19.31 -18.76 -23.19
CA GLN A 551 -20.50 -18.73 -22.32
C GLN A 551 -21.80 -18.59 -23.12
N ASN A 552 -21.77 -17.97 -24.30
CA ASN A 552 -22.93 -17.82 -25.17
C ASN A 552 -23.16 -19.00 -26.14
N SER A 553 -22.19 -19.92 -26.33
CA SER A 553 -22.35 -21.06 -27.27
C SER A 553 -22.79 -22.38 -26.62
N GLY A 554 -23.02 -22.38 -25.29
CA GLY A 554 -23.57 -23.52 -24.56
C GLY A 554 -25.07 -23.76 -24.76
N ARG A 555 -25.58 -23.78 -26.00
CA ARG A 555 -26.93 -24.29 -26.32
C ARG A 555 -27.05 -24.60 -27.81
N LEU A 556 -26.97 -25.89 -28.18
CA LEU A 556 -27.54 -26.59 -29.35
C LEU A 556 -26.89 -28.00 -29.33
N HIS A 557 -27.59 -29.14 -29.23
CA HIS A 557 -28.78 -29.57 -29.95
C HIS A 557 -29.60 -30.58 -29.13
N HIS A 558 -30.91 -30.36 -29.02
CA HIS A 558 -31.88 -31.44 -29.01
C HIS A 558 -32.96 -31.12 -30.05
N THR A 559 -33.17 -32.05 -30.97
CA THR A 559 -34.16 -31.99 -32.03
C THR A 559 -35.56 -32.28 -31.48
N SER A 560 -36.55 -31.44 -31.81
CA SER A 560 -37.97 -31.82 -31.81
C SER A 560 -38.81 -30.78 -32.56
N HIS A 561 -39.77 -31.28 -33.35
CA HIS A 561 -40.67 -30.57 -34.27
C HIS A 561 -41.70 -29.63 -33.61
N GLY A 562 -42.12 -28.58 -34.35
CA GLY A 562 -43.44 -27.91 -34.18
C GLY A 562 -43.41 -26.38 -34.22
N ILE A 563 -44.16 -25.77 -35.16
CA ILE A 563 -44.31 -24.32 -35.42
C ILE A 563 -45.53 -23.73 -34.62
N PRO A 564 -45.80 -22.40 -34.59
CA PRO A 564 -45.31 -21.37 -33.67
C PRO A 564 -46.42 -20.80 -32.74
N ARG A 565 -46.06 -20.22 -31.59
CA ARG A 565 -46.91 -19.23 -30.90
C ARG A 565 -46.08 -18.10 -30.31
N SER A 566 -46.46 -16.90 -30.72
CA SER A 566 -46.03 -15.58 -30.24
C SER A 566 -45.98 -15.51 -28.71
N ILE A 567 -44.78 -15.28 -28.17
CA ILE A 567 -44.60 -14.68 -26.85
C ILE A 567 -43.51 -13.62 -27.03
N GLU A 568 -43.93 -12.35 -26.96
CA GLU A 568 -43.03 -11.25 -26.64
C GLU A 568 -42.37 -11.56 -25.29
N THR A 569 -41.13 -12.03 -25.31
CA THR A 569 -40.27 -11.98 -24.13
C THR A 569 -39.43 -10.72 -24.24
N THR A 570 -39.84 -9.75 -23.44
CA THR A 570 -39.00 -8.69 -22.86
C THR A 570 -37.54 -9.12 -22.76
N ILE A 571 -36.67 -8.38 -23.45
CA ILE A 571 -35.22 -8.44 -23.27
C ILE A 571 -34.98 -7.93 -21.84
N ASP A 572 -34.68 -8.86 -20.94
CA ASP A 572 -34.21 -8.53 -19.60
C ASP A 572 -32.76 -8.01 -19.71
N ASP A 573 -32.51 -6.88 -19.05
CA ASP A 573 -31.31 -6.02 -19.13
C ASP A 573 -30.07 -6.64 -18.44
N ASP A 574 -30.03 -7.96 -18.30
CA ASP A 574 -29.06 -8.70 -17.50
C ASP A 574 -27.65 -8.79 -18.12
N LYS A 575 -27.41 -8.13 -19.26
CA LYS A 575 -26.04 -7.88 -19.76
C LYS A 575 -25.23 -6.94 -18.85
N LYS A 576 -25.86 -6.24 -17.90
CA LYS A 576 -25.16 -5.50 -16.84
C LYS A 576 -24.56 -6.38 -15.75
N LYS A 577 -25.00 -7.64 -15.60
CA LYS A 577 -24.41 -8.58 -14.63
C LYS A 577 -23.08 -9.21 -15.11
N VAL A 578 -22.68 -8.99 -16.36
CA VAL A 578 -21.49 -9.61 -16.99
C VAL A 578 -20.23 -8.71 -16.90
N LEU A 579 -20.22 -7.74 -15.98
CA LEU A 579 -19.00 -7.08 -15.48
C LEU A 579 -18.56 -7.74 -14.17
N SER A 580 -18.61 -9.09 -14.11
CA SER A 580 -18.07 -9.87 -12.99
C SER A 580 -16.62 -9.47 -12.78
N LEU A 581 -16.38 -8.67 -11.74
CA LEU A 581 -15.11 -8.27 -11.13
C LEU A 581 -13.86 -8.71 -11.91
N ARG A 582 -13.60 -8.00 -13.02
CA ARG A 582 -12.23 -7.93 -13.55
C ARG A 582 -11.43 -7.17 -12.52
N GLU A 583 -10.34 -7.74 -12.03
CA GLU A 583 -9.43 -6.99 -11.17
C GLU A 583 -8.81 -5.84 -11.97
N PHE A 584 -9.34 -4.64 -11.80
CA PHE A 584 -8.67 -3.42 -12.21
C PHE A 584 -7.61 -3.10 -11.17
N SER A 585 -6.53 -3.88 -11.23
CA SER A 585 -5.31 -3.70 -10.46
C SER A 585 -4.32 -2.88 -11.27
N GLY A 586 -3.57 -2.01 -10.61
CA GLY A 586 -2.58 -1.17 -11.26
C GLY A 586 -1.51 -0.75 -10.27
N VAL A 587 -0.59 0.08 -10.73
CA VAL A 587 0.27 0.85 -9.81
C VAL A 587 -0.63 1.81 -9.04
N ILE A 588 -0.48 1.87 -7.72
CA ILE A 588 -1.36 2.65 -6.83
C ILE A 588 -0.62 3.60 -5.89
N ASP A 589 0.71 3.68 -6.02
CA ASP A 589 1.52 4.66 -5.32
C ASP A 589 2.87 4.88 -6.01
N LEU A 590 3.62 5.82 -5.45
CA LEU A 590 5.05 5.95 -5.62
C LEU A 590 5.69 6.37 -4.30
N LYS A 591 6.65 5.61 -3.80
CA LYS A 591 7.53 6.00 -2.69
C LYS A 591 8.91 6.31 -3.26
N VAL A 592 9.46 7.46 -2.91
CA VAL A 592 10.83 7.86 -3.28
C VAL A 592 11.60 8.25 -2.03
N CYS A 593 12.83 7.80 -1.89
CA CYS A 593 13.64 8.14 -0.73
C CYS A 593 15.11 8.30 -1.05
N GLY A 594 15.77 9.10 -0.21
CA GLY A 594 17.22 9.09 -0.07
C GLY A 594 17.61 8.31 1.19
N ARG A 595 18.71 8.72 1.81
CA ARG A 595 19.25 8.09 3.02
C ARG A 595 18.35 8.20 4.24
N ASP A 596 17.78 9.38 4.50
CA ASP A 596 17.20 9.69 5.81
C ASP A 596 15.67 9.81 5.80
N GLU A 597 15.06 10.09 4.65
CA GLU A 597 13.63 10.39 4.56
C GLU A 597 13.04 9.92 3.22
N PHE A 598 11.75 9.58 3.23
CA PHE A 598 10.97 9.27 2.04
C PHE A 598 9.82 10.26 1.81
N ARG A 599 9.45 10.42 0.54
CA ARG A 599 8.23 11.06 0.07
C ARG A 599 7.34 10.01 -0.56
N ALA A 600 6.02 10.14 -0.43
CA ALA A 600 5.08 9.20 -1.03
C ALA A 600 3.94 9.92 -1.75
N ALA A 601 3.60 9.47 -2.95
CA ALA A 601 2.40 9.87 -3.69
C ALA A 601 1.41 8.71 -3.69
N ALA A 602 0.15 8.98 -3.34
CA ALA A 602 -0.90 7.98 -3.41
C ALA A 602 -1.62 8.03 -4.76
N GLY A 603 -2.10 6.88 -5.19
CA GLY A 603 -2.90 6.71 -6.38
C GLY A 603 -2.09 6.35 -7.63
N PRO A 604 -2.80 6.12 -8.74
CA PRO A 604 -2.18 5.65 -9.96
C PRO A 604 -1.30 6.71 -10.63
N PRO A 605 -0.26 6.30 -11.38
CA PRO A 605 0.64 7.23 -12.02
C PRO A 605 -0.09 8.04 -13.10
N PHE A 606 0.33 9.30 -13.22
CA PHE A 606 -0.05 10.24 -14.27
C PHE A 606 1.20 10.99 -14.70
N SER A 607 1.24 11.47 -15.94
CA SER A 607 2.40 12.20 -16.45
C SER A 607 2.18 13.70 -16.40
N ILE A 608 3.20 14.42 -15.93
CA ILE A 608 3.22 15.88 -15.86
C ILE A 608 4.02 16.39 -17.05
N SER A 609 3.41 17.32 -17.80
CA SER A 609 3.92 18.05 -18.96
C SER A 609 5.44 17.96 -19.20
N HIS A 610 5.87 17.00 -20.01
CA HIS A 610 7.18 17.00 -20.66
C HIS A 610 7.07 16.50 -22.11
N GLY A 611 6.48 17.34 -22.97
CA GLY A 611 6.78 17.32 -24.40
C GLY A 611 5.78 16.67 -25.37
N SER A 612 4.95 15.69 -25.00
CA SER A 612 3.85 15.28 -25.93
C SER A 612 2.80 14.26 -25.44
N VAL A 613 2.99 13.44 -24.40
CA VAL A 613 1.92 12.53 -23.93
C VAL A 613 1.55 12.84 -22.48
N ILE A 614 0.32 13.30 -22.26
CA ILE A 614 -0.22 13.58 -20.93
C ILE A 614 -1.19 12.46 -20.55
N VAL A 615 -0.73 11.51 -19.74
CA VAL A 615 -1.60 10.52 -19.10
C VAL A 615 -2.31 11.24 -17.96
N LYS A 616 -3.62 11.43 -18.10
CA LYS A 616 -4.42 12.17 -17.12
C LYS A 616 -4.46 11.46 -15.76
N PRO A 617 -4.61 12.23 -14.65
CA PRO A 617 -4.92 11.68 -13.34
C PRO A 617 -6.10 10.70 -13.40
N PHE A 618 -6.04 9.65 -12.59
CA PHE A 618 -7.14 8.71 -12.46
C PHE A 618 -8.36 9.40 -11.84
N GLN A 619 -9.55 9.11 -12.39
CA GLN A 619 -10.80 9.65 -11.88
C GLN A 619 -11.87 8.56 -11.87
N TRP A 620 -12.37 8.20 -10.69
CA TRP A 620 -13.37 7.13 -10.51
C TRP A 620 -14.58 7.36 -11.40
N SER A 621 -15.24 8.52 -11.28
CA SER A 621 -16.48 8.87 -11.99
C SER A 621 -16.41 8.83 -13.52
N LYS A 622 -15.20 8.95 -14.09
CA LYS A 622 -14.95 8.89 -15.55
C LYS A 622 -14.33 7.58 -16.01
N SER A 623 -13.92 6.73 -15.09
CA SER A 623 -13.31 5.46 -15.41
C SER A 623 -14.34 4.41 -15.81
N PRO A 624 -13.96 3.37 -16.57
CA PRO A 624 -14.80 2.20 -16.83
C PRO A 624 -15.18 1.41 -15.56
N ILE A 625 -14.62 1.78 -14.42
CA ILE A 625 -14.63 1.02 -13.17
C ILE A 625 -15.30 1.78 -12.03
N LYS A 626 -16.00 2.87 -12.37
CA LYS A 626 -16.73 3.74 -11.44
C LYS A 626 -17.71 3.00 -10.52
N ASP A 627 -18.15 1.81 -10.90
CA ASP A 627 -19.13 1.01 -10.17
C ASP A 627 -18.47 0.03 -9.16
N LEU A 628 -17.13 -0.07 -9.15
CA LEU A 628 -16.41 -0.82 -8.11
C LEU A 628 -16.48 -0.10 -6.76
N PRO A 629 -16.37 -0.80 -5.62
CA PRO A 629 -16.40 -0.14 -4.31
C PRO A 629 -15.14 0.69 -4.07
N HIS A 630 -15.33 1.91 -3.59
CA HIS A 630 -14.26 2.87 -3.30
C HIS A 630 -14.68 3.87 -2.21
N ILE A 631 -15.42 3.38 -1.21
CA ILE A 631 -15.90 4.20 -0.08
C ILE A 631 -14.71 4.86 0.63
N GLY A 632 -14.83 6.15 0.92
CA GLY A 632 -13.78 6.94 1.57
C GLY A 632 -12.63 7.36 0.66
N GLN A 633 -12.60 6.92 -0.60
CA GLN A 633 -11.61 7.37 -1.59
C GLN A 633 -12.00 8.71 -2.22
N SER A 634 -10.99 9.46 -2.68
CA SER A 634 -11.21 10.65 -3.50
C SER A 634 -11.65 10.26 -4.91
N ASP A 635 -12.51 11.06 -5.56
CA ASP A 635 -12.90 10.82 -6.95
C ASP A 635 -11.70 10.99 -7.91
N VAL A 636 -10.91 12.06 -7.74
CA VAL A 636 -9.74 12.38 -8.56
C VAL A 636 -8.45 12.11 -7.78
N TRP A 637 -7.50 11.42 -8.41
CA TRP A 637 -6.21 11.04 -7.82
C TRP A 637 -5.05 11.79 -8.50
N GLU A 638 -4.85 13.04 -8.07
CA GLU A 638 -3.79 13.95 -8.56
C GLU A 638 -2.82 14.36 -7.43
N TYR A 639 -2.40 13.39 -6.62
CA TYR A 639 -1.53 13.67 -5.49
C TYR A 639 -0.06 13.71 -5.91
N SER A 640 0.69 14.72 -5.47
CA SER A 640 2.15 14.78 -5.60
C SER A 640 2.84 14.04 -4.46
N PRO A 641 4.11 13.63 -4.59
CA PRO A 641 4.84 13.02 -3.49
C PRO A 641 4.94 13.99 -2.31
N VAL A 642 4.40 13.59 -1.16
CA VAL A 642 4.44 14.38 0.08
C VAL A 642 5.46 13.81 1.05
N LYS A 643 6.17 14.68 1.75
CA LYS A 643 6.95 14.31 2.94
C LYS A 643 6.02 14.32 4.14
N THR A 644 6.05 13.25 4.94
CA THR A 644 5.27 13.17 6.17
C THR A 644 6.04 13.79 7.33
N GLU A 645 5.43 14.78 7.97
CA GLU A 645 5.99 15.43 9.16
C GLU A 645 5.63 14.63 10.40
N TRP A 646 6.56 13.82 10.92
CA TRP A 646 6.36 13.00 12.11
C TRP A 646 6.43 13.83 13.39
N VAL A 647 5.49 13.64 14.32
CA VAL A 647 5.35 14.48 15.53
C VAL A 647 6.28 14.08 16.68
N TRP A 648 6.72 12.82 16.73
CA TRP A 648 7.60 12.30 17.79
C TRP A 648 8.93 11.79 17.25
N LEU A 649 9.92 12.67 17.13
CA LEU A 649 11.23 12.34 16.55
C LEU A 649 12.03 11.31 17.38
#